data_AF-A0A7J4ZMT5-F1
#
_entry.id   AF-A0A7J4ZMT5-F1
#
_cell.length_a   1.000
_cell.length_b   1.000
_cell.length_c   1.000
_cell.angle_alpha   90.00
_cell.angle_beta   90.00
_cell.angle_gamma   90.00
#
_symmetry.space_group_name_H-M   'P 1'
#
loop_
_entity.id
_entity.type
_entity.pdbx_description
1 polymer ?
#
loop_
_entity_poly.entity_id
_entity_poly.type
_entity_poly.pdbx_seq_one_letter_code
_entity_poly.pdbx_strand_id
1 'polypeptide(L)'
;MQSETGTLRPQLAALLADEISGCTGCGVCVGECGFLKLYGSPRDIARSYDPDDPKKNVVCFECSLCGLCSAVCPSGVKPQALFLEMRREAIDRGFGSFREHKGLLGYERTGTSRRFSWYGLPEGCTTIFFPGCALPGTRPSVTVAVYERLKEAFPDLGLVLDCCTKPSHDLGREQYFSQMFGEMVAWLESHGIQRVLVACPNCYKVFTEYAPQFQTETVYERLAGIMPETTAEATSSPVAIHDPCVIRFASAPQEAARGLVSRSGRVIAEMSHTRTRTLCCGEGGTVGALAPDLADAWGELRVGEAAGRQVVTYCAGCANHLGKRLKVSHVLDLLFNASKPSSGPITYVNRLRLKSRFKRIVPAVISRERTVPGGGSGMLRPLLFLGVMIAAIVLVRASGAGQYLEPERLRALFSGFGIVAPLVYIAIYTVAPALMLPGLPLSMAGATVFGPVWGVVYTIIGATLGACAAFLIARYAARNWVERQLVGSRWNKLDSETAQNGWKAVAFTRLIPLFPFNLLNFAFGLTKISFPQYAVATFIFMLPGTIAFITFSSSLLGLLKGKVSWEFFVGIALIVAVSLIPRLVKWYRNRERREPRPEVPWSLRRSLQLKAIAAAALAVTAAACYGVVLKYFWALNAYLYTLEFNLLFVAHRLRDGDLAGFVEYLKPMSSARAAGIALVCQAMHTFAFPFSPLRTTAAFAAAFGTPTGLAYVGCAGLVVTGLSALLGRFCLGDLAPLHYRHRGLAPRTPPPAWAVWCAGAMAAIPGFPLLLCGLWIGGFRIQPGRSVAAITAGLVVRMLLSLAAY
;
A
#
# COMPACT_ATOMS: atom_id res chain seq x y z
N MET A 1 26.17 -25.50 -26.11
CA MET A 1 26.33 -24.72 -24.86
C MET A 1 27.14 -23.43 -25.05
N GLN A 2 27.18 -22.84 -26.25
CA GLN A 2 27.63 -21.45 -26.44
C GLN A 2 26.39 -20.60 -26.74
N SER A 3 26.31 -19.44 -26.10
CA SER A 3 25.24 -18.45 -26.22
C SER A 3 25.76 -17.27 -27.05
N GLU A 4 24.86 -16.52 -27.70
CA GLU A 4 25.23 -15.34 -28.50
C GLU A 4 25.82 -14.20 -27.65
N THR A 5 25.61 -14.23 -26.32
CA THR A 5 26.04 -13.18 -25.38
C THR A 5 27.19 -13.59 -24.44
N GLY A 6 27.74 -14.80 -24.60
CA GLY A 6 28.95 -15.26 -23.89
C GLY A 6 28.87 -16.68 -23.34
N THR A 7 29.98 -17.15 -22.75
CA THR A 7 30.07 -18.46 -22.08
C THR A 7 29.29 -18.46 -20.76
N LEU A 8 28.55 -19.54 -20.50
CA LEU A 8 27.87 -19.77 -19.21
C LEU A 8 28.85 -19.73 -18.04
N ARG A 9 28.38 -19.38 -16.84
CA ARG A 9 29.14 -19.57 -15.60
C ARG A 9 29.68 -21.01 -15.52
N PRO A 10 30.97 -21.23 -15.20
CA PRO A 10 31.56 -22.57 -15.19
C PRO A 10 30.80 -23.55 -14.28
N GLN A 11 30.34 -23.08 -13.12
CA GLN A 11 29.58 -23.89 -12.18
C GLN A 11 28.19 -24.27 -12.73
N LEU A 12 27.52 -23.36 -13.43
CA LEU A 12 26.25 -23.66 -14.10
C LEU A 12 26.46 -24.68 -15.22
N ALA A 13 27.50 -24.51 -16.04
CA ALA A 13 27.83 -25.44 -17.10
C ALA A 13 28.09 -26.87 -16.57
N ALA A 14 28.84 -26.98 -15.48
CA ALA A 14 29.09 -28.26 -14.81
C ALA A 14 27.80 -28.90 -14.28
N LEU A 15 26.94 -28.12 -13.61
CA LEU A 15 25.66 -28.62 -13.07
C LEU A 15 24.67 -29.00 -14.17
N LEU A 16 24.64 -28.28 -15.28
CA LEU A 16 23.83 -28.65 -16.45
C LEU A 16 24.29 -29.98 -17.04
N ALA A 17 25.60 -30.15 -17.23
CA ALA A 17 26.15 -31.40 -17.73
C ALA A 17 25.82 -32.57 -16.80
N ASP A 18 26.09 -32.41 -15.50
CA ASP A 18 25.83 -33.42 -14.46
C ASP A 18 24.34 -33.80 -14.41
N GLU A 19 23.43 -32.83 -14.46
CA GLU A 19 21.99 -33.10 -14.46
C GLU A 19 21.54 -33.80 -15.76
N ILE A 20 22.09 -33.43 -16.92
CA ILE A 20 21.73 -34.00 -18.22
C ILE A 20 22.20 -35.46 -18.35
N SER A 21 23.43 -35.75 -17.90
CA SER A 21 24.01 -37.10 -18.00
C SER A 21 23.70 -37.99 -16.81
N GLY A 22 23.66 -37.44 -15.60
CA GLY A 22 23.51 -38.19 -14.34
C GLY A 22 22.06 -38.51 -13.97
N CYS A 23 21.08 -37.76 -14.49
CA CYS A 23 19.67 -38.00 -14.19
C CYS A 23 19.11 -39.22 -14.96
N THR A 24 18.70 -40.24 -14.21
CA THR A 24 18.12 -41.49 -14.72
C THR A 24 16.71 -41.34 -15.29
N GLY A 25 16.02 -40.22 -15.01
CA GLY A 25 14.62 -40.03 -15.42
C GLY A 25 13.61 -40.83 -14.59
N CYS A 26 13.97 -41.28 -13.38
CA CYS A 26 13.12 -42.11 -12.52
C CYS A 26 11.84 -41.42 -11.99
N GLY A 27 11.73 -40.09 -12.09
CA GLY A 27 10.51 -39.35 -11.71
C GLY A 27 10.25 -39.18 -10.20
N VAL A 28 11.08 -39.75 -9.30
CA VAL A 28 10.87 -39.66 -7.84
C VAL A 28 10.77 -38.21 -7.35
N CYS A 29 11.68 -37.34 -7.80
CA CYS A 29 11.64 -35.92 -7.44
C CYS A 29 10.41 -35.19 -7.99
N VAL A 30 9.88 -35.63 -9.13
CA VAL A 30 8.67 -35.07 -9.76
C VAL A 30 7.44 -35.46 -8.95
N GLY A 31 7.36 -36.70 -8.48
CA GLY A 31 6.26 -37.19 -7.63
C GLY A 31 6.05 -36.37 -6.35
N GLU A 32 7.14 -35.84 -5.78
CA GLU A 32 7.15 -35.13 -4.49
C GLU A 32 7.08 -33.59 -4.60
N CYS A 33 7.22 -33.01 -5.79
CA CYS A 33 7.39 -31.56 -5.96
C CYS A 33 6.37 -30.94 -6.91
N GLY A 34 5.46 -30.11 -6.38
CA GLY A 34 4.46 -29.39 -7.19
C GLY A 34 5.05 -28.57 -8.35
N PHE A 35 6.22 -27.94 -8.15
CA PHE A 35 6.94 -27.22 -9.22
C PHE A 35 7.40 -28.16 -10.34
N LEU A 36 8.01 -29.30 -10.02
CA LEU A 36 8.48 -30.26 -11.03
C LEU A 36 7.31 -30.98 -11.72
N LYS A 37 6.17 -31.18 -11.04
CA LYS A 37 4.94 -31.67 -11.70
C LYS A 37 4.45 -30.72 -12.78
N LEU A 38 4.62 -29.42 -12.58
CA LEU A 38 4.19 -28.39 -13.52
C LEU A 38 5.16 -28.22 -14.69
N TYR A 39 6.47 -28.19 -14.42
CA TYR A 39 7.49 -27.83 -15.40
C TYR A 39 8.29 -29.00 -15.98
N GLY A 40 8.10 -30.22 -15.48
CA GLY A 40 8.84 -31.40 -15.89
C GLY A 40 10.05 -31.72 -15.00
N SER A 41 10.80 -32.75 -15.39
CA SER A 41 11.94 -33.22 -14.58
C SER A 41 13.10 -32.21 -14.63
N PRO A 42 13.98 -32.20 -13.61
CA PRO A 42 15.17 -31.35 -13.63
C PRO A 42 16.02 -31.52 -14.90
N ARG A 43 16.11 -32.75 -15.44
CA ARG A 43 16.80 -33.05 -16.71
C ARG A 43 16.15 -32.37 -17.90
N ASP A 44 14.81 -32.36 -17.98
CA ASP A 44 14.09 -31.73 -19.09
C ASP A 44 14.27 -30.22 -19.06
N ILE A 45 14.24 -29.63 -17.85
CA ILE A 45 14.51 -28.21 -17.64
C ILE A 45 15.97 -27.89 -17.99
N ALA A 46 16.93 -28.73 -17.59
CA ALA A 46 18.34 -28.56 -17.94
C ALA A 46 18.60 -28.63 -19.45
N ARG A 47 17.96 -29.58 -20.16
CA ARG A 47 18.08 -29.73 -21.63
C ARG A 47 17.47 -28.57 -22.40
N SER A 48 16.38 -28.00 -21.88
CA SER A 48 15.67 -26.88 -22.51
C SER A 48 16.16 -25.51 -22.04
N TYR A 49 17.18 -25.47 -21.19
CA TYR A 49 17.74 -24.24 -20.66
C TYR A 49 18.40 -23.41 -21.76
N ASP A 50 17.92 -22.18 -21.91
CA ASP A 50 18.47 -21.20 -22.84
C ASP A 50 18.75 -19.91 -22.05
N PRO A 51 20.03 -19.56 -21.81
CA PRO A 51 20.39 -18.40 -21.00
C PRO A 51 19.95 -17.06 -21.64
N ASP A 52 19.69 -17.04 -22.95
CA ASP A 52 19.33 -15.83 -23.71
C ASP A 52 17.80 -15.68 -23.88
N ASP A 53 16.99 -16.60 -23.35
CA ASP A 53 15.52 -16.52 -23.33
C ASP A 53 14.97 -16.17 -21.93
N PRO A 54 14.74 -14.87 -21.62
CA PRO A 54 14.16 -14.43 -20.38
C PRO A 54 12.81 -15.07 -20.04
N LYS A 55 11.99 -15.43 -21.02
CA LYS A 55 10.65 -15.99 -20.76
C LYS A 55 10.76 -17.40 -20.22
N LYS A 56 11.66 -18.22 -20.78
CA LYS A 56 11.93 -19.57 -20.26
C LYS A 56 12.64 -19.52 -18.92
N ASN A 57 13.52 -18.54 -18.71
CA ASN A 57 14.29 -18.42 -17.48
C ASN A 57 13.51 -17.94 -16.26
N VAL A 58 12.26 -17.46 -16.40
CA VAL A 58 11.40 -17.16 -15.23
C VAL A 58 11.24 -18.39 -14.33
N VAL A 59 11.18 -19.59 -14.93
CA VAL A 59 10.93 -20.85 -14.21
C VAL A 59 11.91 -21.11 -13.06
N CYS A 60 13.18 -20.71 -13.20
CA CYS A 60 14.16 -20.92 -12.14
C CYS A 60 13.82 -20.10 -10.89
N PHE A 61 13.14 -18.96 -11.03
CA PHE A 61 12.66 -18.10 -9.94
C PHE A 61 11.37 -18.61 -9.27
N GLU A 62 10.68 -19.58 -9.88
CA GLU A 62 9.50 -20.23 -9.32
C GLU A 62 9.82 -21.50 -8.51
N CYS A 63 11.06 -21.99 -8.57
CA CYS A 63 11.55 -23.04 -7.69
C CYS A 63 11.66 -22.52 -6.24
N SER A 64 11.26 -23.31 -5.23
CA SER A 64 11.41 -22.88 -3.82
C SER A 64 12.81 -23.09 -3.23
N LEU A 65 13.75 -23.64 -4.01
CA LEU A 65 15.11 -24.00 -3.57
C LEU A 65 15.12 -24.83 -2.28
N CYS A 66 14.11 -25.70 -2.06
CA CYS A 66 13.94 -26.44 -0.81
C CYS A 66 14.81 -27.70 -0.67
N GLY A 67 15.48 -28.12 -1.76
CA GLY A 67 16.39 -29.27 -1.76
C GLY A 67 15.73 -30.65 -1.67
N LEU A 68 14.40 -30.75 -1.68
CA LEU A 68 13.73 -32.05 -1.61
C LEU A 68 14.11 -32.95 -2.79
N CYS A 69 14.16 -32.39 -4.00
CA CYS A 69 14.57 -33.09 -5.21
C CYS A 69 15.99 -33.69 -5.09
N SER A 70 16.94 -32.96 -4.50
CA SER A 70 18.29 -33.47 -4.25
C SER A 70 18.31 -34.55 -3.16
N ALA A 71 17.46 -34.44 -2.14
CA ALA A 71 17.40 -35.41 -1.04
C ALA A 71 16.79 -36.76 -1.44
N VAL A 72 15.86 -36.77 -2.41
CA VAL A 72 15.20 -37.99 -2.87
C VAL A 72 15.80 -38.58 -4.15
N CYS A 73 16.82 -37.93 -4.73
CA CYS A 73 17.40 -38.37 -5.99
C CYS A 73 18.31 -39.60 -5.77
N PRO A 74 18.03 -40.75 -6.43
CA PRO A 74 18.86 -41.94 -6.28
C PRO A 74 20.24 -41.79 -6.95
N SER A 75 20.35 -40.95 -7.97
CA SER A 75 21.61 -40.71 -8.70
C SER A 75 22.51 -39.66 -8.04
N GLY A 76 22.03 -38.96 -7.01
CA GLY A 76 22.82 -37.93 -6.31
C GLY A 76 23.04 -36.61 -7.06
N VAL A 77 22.41 -36.40 -8.23
CA VAL A 77 22.43 -35.11 -8.92
C VAL A 77 21.81 -34.00 -8.05
N LYS A 78 22.23 -32.75 -8.28
CA LYS A 78 21.93 -31.62 -7.39
C LYS A 78 21.02 -30.54 -8.02
N PRO A 79 19.74 -30.84 -8.32
CA PRO A 79 18.83 -29.88 -8.95
C PRO A 79 18.70 -28.56 -8.19
N GLN A 80 18.72 -28.57 -6.85
CA GLN A 80 18.65 -27.35 -6.05
C GLN A 80 19.80 -26.37 -6.36
N ALA A 81 21.03 -26.90 -6.49
CA ALA A 81 22.20 -26.11 -6.83
C ALA A 81 22.11 -25.61 -8.27
N LEU A 82 21.65 -26.46 -9.19
CA LEU A 82 21.39 -26.10 -10.58
C LEU A 82 20.44 -24.89 -10.68
N PHE A 83 19.29 -24.93 -10.01
CA PHE A 83 18.33 -23.83 -10.04
C PHE A 83 18.87 -22.53 -9.42
N LEU A 84 19.72 -22.63 -8.39
CA LEU A 84 20.37 -21.45 -7.81
C LEU A 84 21.36 -20.82 -8.79
N GLU A 85 22.18 -21.62 -9.47
CA GLU A 85 23.10 -21.11 -10.49
C GLU A 85 22.38 -20.56 -11.72
N MET A 86 21.26 -21.16 -12.13
CA MET A 86 20.39 -20.60 -13.18
C MET A 86 19.87 -19.20 -12.81
N ARG A 87 19.53 -18.95 -11.54
CA ARG A 87 19.13 -17.61 -11.06
C ARG A 87 20.29 -16.63 -11.09
N ARG A 88 21.49 -17.07 -10.72
CA ARG A 88 22.70 -16.22 -10.72
C ARG A 88 23.08 -15.81 -12.14
N GLU A 89 23.11 -16.77 -13.06
CA GLU A 89 23.32 -16.50 -14.50
C GLU A 89 22.28 -15.50 -15.05
N ALA A 90 21.00 -15.71 -14.72
CA ALA A 90 19.94 -14.79 -15.10
C ALA A 90 20.19 -13.35 -14.59
N ILE A 91 20.62 -13.20 -13.33
CA ILE A 91 20.93 -11.90 -12.73
C ILE A 91 22.14 -11.25 -13.40
N ASP A 92 23.21 -12.00 -13.66
CA ASP A 92 24.43 -11.51 -14.30
C ASP A 92 24.15 -11.02 -15.74
N ARG A 93 23.22 -11.67 -16.44
CA ARG A 93 22.72 -11.26 -17.77
C ARG A 93 21.70 -10.11 -17.73
N GLY A 94 21.45 -9.53 -16.55
CA GLY A 94 20.53 -8.39 -16.39
C GLY A 94 19.04 -8.75 -16.34
N PHE A 95 18.71 -10.04 -16.25
CA PHE A 95 17.37 -10.55 -16.00
C PHE A 95 17.15 -10.86 -14.50
N GLY A 96 15.96 -11.29 -14.06
CA GLY A 96 15.71 -11.70 -12.65
C GLY A 96 15.34 -10.59 -11.65
N SER A 97 15.38 -9.31 -12.05
CA SER A 97 14.93 -8.18 -11.22
C SER A 97 13.43 -7.92 -11.35
N PHE A 98 12.61 -8.75 -10.70
CA PHE A 98 11.14 -8.62 -10.73
C PHE A 98 10.61 -7.54 -9.78
N ARG A 99 9.50 -6.90 -10.17
CA ARG A 99 8.86 -5.85 -9.36
C ARG A 99 8.22 -6.42 -8.10
N GLU A 100 7.76 -7.66 -8.20
CA GLU A 100 7.11 -8.47 -7.18
C GLU A 100 8.05 -8.70 -5.98
N HIS A 101 9.36 -8.82 -6.23
CA HIS A 101 10.39 -8.92 -5.18
C HIS A 101 10.66 -7.61 -4.43
N LYS A 102 10.07 -6.47 -4.84
CA LYS A 102 10.35 -5.16 -4.22
C LYS A 102 10.06 -5.11 -2.72
N GLY A 103 8.99 -5.77 -2.26
CA GLY A 103 8.64 -5.83 -0.84
C GLY A 103 9.72 -6.53 -0.02
N LEU A 104 10.17 -7.69 -0.51
CA LEU A 104 11.20 -8.50 0.13
C LEU A 104 12.57 -7.83 0.12
N LEU A 105 12.99 -7.27 -1.01
CA LEU A 105 14.23 -6.51 -1.12
C LEU A 105 14.19 -5.23 -0.26
N GLY A 106 13.01 -4.64 -0.06
CA GLY A 106 12.78 -3.54 0.88
C GLY A 106 12.94 -3.99 2.33
N TYR A 107 12.42 -5.16 2.69
CA TYR A 107 12.59 -5.76 4.02
C TYR A 107 14.06 -6.07 4.31
N GLU A 108 14.79 -6.68 3.37
CA GLU A 108 16.22 -6.95 3.50
C GLU A 108 17.04 -5.67 3.66
N ARG A 109 16.81 -4.67 2.79
CA ARG A 109 17.48 -3.36 2.87
C ARG A 109 17.21 -2.66 4.20
N THR A 110 15.99 -2.75 4.71
CA THR A 110 15.65 -2.21 6.03
C THR A 110 16.39 -3.00 7.11
N GLY A 111 16.45 -4.32 6.94
CA GLY A 111 17.19 -5.27 7.75
C GLY A 111 18.64 -4.91 7.99
N THR A 112 19.36 -4.57 6.91
CA THR A 112 20.80 -4.22 6.91
C THR A 112 21.08 -2.74 7.15
N SER A 113 20.05 -1.91 7.34
CA SER A 113 20.24 -0.47 7.54
C SER A 113 20.82 -0.15 8.91
N ARG A 114 21.50 1.00 9.03
CA ARG A 114 22.03 1.53 10.30
C ARG A 114 20.99 1.52 11.43
N ARG A 115 19.74 1.88 11.12
CA ARG A 115 18.67 1.98 12.12
C ARG A 115 18.37 0.65 12.80
N PHE A 116 18.42 -0.44 12.04
CA PHE A 116 18.01 -1.77 12.50
C PHE A 116 19.17 -2.72 12.76
N SER A 117 20.39 -2.36 12.36
CA SER A 117 21.60 -3.11 12.67
C SER A 117 22.29 -2.59 13.93
N TRP A 118 22.87 -3.50 14.71
CA TRP A 118 23.74 -3.18 15.84
C TRP A 118 24.56 -4.40 16.25
N TYR A 119 25.84 -4.17 16.53
CA TYR A 119 26.81 -5.15 16.97
C TYR A 119 27.31 -4.67 18.32
N GLY A 120 27.20 -5.50 19.36
CA GLY A 120 27.73 -5.21 20.68
C GLY A 120 28.55 -6.39 21.17
N LEU A 121 29.85 -6.19 21.32
CA LEU A 121 30.82 -7.19 21.76
C LEU A 121 31.36 -6.78 23.15
N PRO A 122 31.10 -7.58 24.19
CA PRO A 122 31.77 -7.45 25.49
C PRO A 122 33.28 -7.62 25.42
N GLU A 123 33.99 -7.28 26.49
CA GLU A 123 35.41 -7.59 26.62
C GLU A 123 35.66 -9.10 26.56
N GLY A 124 36.67 -9.53 25.82
CA GLY A 124 37.02 -10.95 25.65
C GLY A 124 36.03 -11.77 24.80
N CYS A 125 35.02 -11.13 24.18
CA CYS A 125 33.96 -11.81 23.45
C CYS A 125 34.48 -12.66 22.27
N THR A 126 34.23 -13.97 22.34
CA THR A 126 34.54 -14.92 21.22
C THR A 126 33.29 -15.54 20.60
N THR A 127 32.14 -15.43 21.27
CA THR A 127 30.87 -16.03 20.86
C THR A 127 29.79 -14.96 20.71
N ILE A 128 29.05 -14.98 19.60
CA ILE A 128 27.92 -14.05 19.38
C ILE A 128 26.58 -14.76 19.26
N PHE A 129 25.52 -14.09 19.68
CA PHE A 129 24.14 -14.43 19.34
C PHE A 129 23.64 -13.62 18.13
N PHE A 130 23.21 -14.34 17.09
CA PHE A 130 22.62 -13.80 15.87
C PHE A 130 21.15 -14.25 15.75
N PRO A 131 20.17 -13.46 16.23
CA PRO A 131 18.75 -13.86 16.21
C PRO A 131 18.12 -13.85 14.81
N GLY A 132 18.83 -13.32 13.80
CA GLY A 132 18.28 -13.08 12.47
C GLY A 132 17.38 -11.85 12.41
N CYS A 133 16.71 -11.64 11.27
CA CYS A 133 15.97 -10.41 11.00
C CYS A 133 14.48 -10.45 11.42
N ALA A 134 13.84 -11.63 11.41
CA ALA A 134 12.41 -11.77 11.66
C ALA A 134 12.06 -11.96 13.14
N LEU A 135 12.85 -12.74 13.88
CA LEU A 135 12.61 -13.05 15.29
C LEU A 135 12.59 -11.78 16.17
N PRO A 136 13.55 -10.83 16.04
CA PRO A 136 13.53 -9.57 16.78
C PRO A 136 12.27 -8.72 16.62
N GLY A 137 11.61 -8.80 15.46
CA GLY A 137 10.41 -8.02 15.18
C GLY A 137 9.12 -8.74 15.59
N THR A 138 9.05 -10.05 15.32
CA THR A 138 7.84 -10.84 15.59
C THR A 138 7.74 -11.26 17.05
N ARG A 139 8.86 -11.52 17.72
CA ARG A 139 8.96 -12.08 19.08
C ARG A 139 10.08 -11.37 19.90
N PRO A 140 9.94 -10.07 20.17
CA PRO A 140 10.99 -9.30 20.86
C PRO A 140 11.28 -9.82 22.27
N SER A 141 10.24 -10.15 23.06
CA SER A 141 10.40 -10.69 24.43
C SER A 141 11.14 -12.02 24.43
N VAL A 142 10.77 -12.94 23.54
CA VAL A 142 11.44 -14.24 23.37
C VAL A 142 12.90 -14.05 22.94
N THR A 143 13.18 -13.07 22.07
CA THR A 143 14.55 -12.78 21.64
C THR A 143 15.43 -12.35 22.83
N VAL A 144 14.87 -11.57 23.77
CA VAL A 144 15.59 -11.22 25.01
C VAL A 144 15.76 -12.43 25.91
N ALA A 145 14.71 -13.22 26.12
CA ALA A 145 14.77 -14.39 27.01
C ALA A 145 15.78 -15.44 26.52
N VAL A 146 15.89 -15.64 25.20
CA VAL A 146 16.93 -16.49 24.60
C VAL A 146 18.32 -15.92 24.87
N TYR A 147 18.53 -14.61 24.68
CA TYR A 147 19.84 -14.00 24.96
C TYR A 147 20.23 -14.12 26.44
N GLU A 148 19.31 -13.84 27.36
CA GLU A 148 19.53 -13.95 28.80
C GLU A 148 19.89 -15.39 29.19
N ARG A 149 19.17 -16.38 28.65
CA ARG A 149 19.46 -17.80 28.89
C ARG A 149 20.80 -18.25 28.30
N LEU A 150 21.15 -17.78 27.10
CA LEU A 150 22.46 -18.09 26.50
C LEU A 150 23.61 -17.46 27.28
N LYS A 151 23.39 -16.31 27.91
CA LYS A 151 24.39 -15.62 28.73
C LYS A 151 24.79 -16.39 29.98
N GLU A 152 23.92 -17.26 30.50
CA GLU A 152 24.24 -18.18 31.60
C GLU A 152 25.37 -19.16 31.21
N ALA A 153 25.42 -19.59 29.95
CA ALA A 153 26.47 -20.47 29.43
C ALA A 153 27.68 -19.72 28.83
N PHE A 154 27.46 -18.47 28.38
CA PHE A 154 28.47 -17.62 27.75
C PHE A 154 28.44 -16.23 28.40
N PRO A 155 29.17 -16.00 29.51
CA PRO A 155 29.13 -14.73 30.24
C PRO A 155 29.52 -13.50 29.40
N ASP A 156 30.44 -13.69 28.44
CA ASP A 156 30.98 -12.72 27.48
C ASP A 156 30.20 -12.67 26.15
N LEU A 157 28.97 -13.23 26.11
CA LEU A 157 28.16 -13.34 24.90
C LEU A 157 27.88 -11.98 24.23
N GLY A 158 28.38 -11.84 23.00
CA GLY A 158 28.07 -10.72 22.12
C GLY A 158 26.70 -10.85 21.45
N LEU A 159 26.22 -9.74 20.91
CA LEU A 159 24.96 -9.71 20.16
C LEU A 159 25.15 -9.02 18.81
N VAL A 160 24.63 -9.65 17.76
CA VAL A 160 24.58 -9.06 16.42
C VAL A 160 23.13 -9.04 15.91
N LEU A 161 22.53 -7.85 15.93
CA LEU A 161 21.29 -7.57 15.23
C LEU A 161 21.63 -7.18 13.79
N ASP A 162 21.43 -8.08 12.84
CA ASP A 162 21.56 -7.80 11.41
C ASP A 162 20.74 -8.78 10.54
N CYS A 163 20.72 -8.55 9.23
CA CYS A 163 20.17 -9.48 8.25
C CYS A 163 21.30 -10.23 7.54
N CYS A 164 21.22 -11.56 7.52
CA CYS A 164 22.16 -12.42 6.78
C CYS A 164 22.03 -12.34 5.24
N THR A 165 21.13 -11.52 4.71
CA THR A 165 20.91 -11.31 3.26
C THR A 165 20.57 -12.58 2.45
N LYS A 166 20.01 -13.60 3.11
CA LYS A 166 19.46 -14.82 2.49
C LYS A 166 18.49 -14.53 1.32
N PRO A 167 17.58 -13.52 1.37
CA PRO A 167 16.73 -13.21 0.23
C PRO A 167 17.51 -12.88 -1.04
N SER A 168 18.54 -12.04 -0.95
CA SER A 168 19.40 -11.73 -2.10
C SER A 168 20.19 -12.94 -2.59
N HIS A 169 20.69 -13.78 -1.68
CA HIS A 169 21.31 -15.05 -2.04
C HIS A 169 20.36 -15.92 -2.88
N ASP A 170 19.14 -16.16 -2.39
CA ASP A 170 18.17 -17.03 -3.04
C ASP A 170 17.63 -16.45 -4.36
N LEU A 171 17.67 -15.13 -4.51
CA LEU A 171 17.32 -14.44 -5.75
C LEU A 171 18.46 -14.42 -6.78
N GLY A 172 19.60 -15.06 -6.49
CA GLY A 172 20.77 -15.07 -7.38
C GLY A 172 21.56 -13.76 -7.39
N ARG A 173 21.30 -12.81 -6.48
CA ARG A 173 22.03 -11.53 -6.35
C ARG A 173 23.36 -11.74 -5.62
N GLU A 174 24.20 -12.61 -6.16
CA GLU A 174 25.42 -13.12 -5.53
C GLU A 174 26.41 -12.01 -5.18
N GLN A 175 26.64 -11.04 -6.08
CA GLN A 175 27.54 -9.92 -5.79
C GLN A 175 27.08 -9.10 -4.57
N TYR A 176 25.79 -8.80 -4.49
CA TYR A 176 25.22 -8.06 -3.36
C TYR A 176 25.28 -8.88 -2.07
N PHE A 177 24.95 -10.17 -2.13
CA PHE A 177 25.07 -11.08 -0.99
C PHE A 177 26.51 -11.16 -0.49
N SER A 178 27.47 -11.41 -1.37
CA SER A 178 28.89 -11.56 -1.03
C SER A 178 29.45 -10.27 -0.43
N GLN A 179 29.07 -9.10 -0.97
CA GLN A 179 29.48 -7.82 -0.40
C GLN A 179 28.89 -7.60 1.00
N MET A 180 27.59 -7.82 1.18
CA MET A 180 26.90 -7.51 2.44
C MET A 180 27.20 -8.53 3.54
N PHE A 181 27.18 -9.82 3.22
CA PHE A 181 27.48 -10.88 4.17
C PHE A 181 28.99 -10.96 4.44
N GLY A 182 29.83 -10.89 3.39
CA GLY A 182 31.28 -10.93 3.51
C GLY A 182 31.85 -9.78 4.35
N GLU A 183 31.35 -8.55 4.18
CA GLU A 183 31.77 -7.43 5.04
C GLU A 183 31.44 -7.68 6.52
N MET A 184 30.27 -8.25 6.80
CA MET A 184 29.89 -8.59 8.18
C MET A 184 30.82 -9.67 8.75
N VAL A 185 31.08 -10.73 7.98
CA VAL A 185 31.95 -11.83 8.37
C VAL A 185 33.38 -11.35 8.63
N ALA A 186 33.97 -10.60 7.70
CA ALA A 186 35.33 -10.06 7.83
C ALA A 186 35.49 -9.16 9.06
N TRP A 187 34.45 -8.39 9.41
CA TRP A 187 34.50 -7.58 10.63
C TRP A 187 34.39 -8.42 11.90
N LEU A 188 33.55 -9.45 11.93
CA LEU A 188 33.46 -10.34 13.09
C LEU A 188 34.78 -11.10 13.31
N GLU A 189 35.39 -11.58 12.23
CA GLU A 189 36.66 -12.29 12.24
C GLU A 189 37.80 -11.39 12.75
N SER A 190 37.88 -10.13 12.28
CA SER A 190 38.91 -9.18 12.74
C SER A 190 38.76 -8.77 14.22
N HIS A 191 37.64 -9.10 14.85
CA HIS A 191 37.37 -8.85 16.27
C HIS A 191 37.41 -10.15 17.11
N GLY A 192 37.99 -11.23 16.58
CA GLY A 192 38.26 -12.45 17.33
C GLY A 192 37.05 -13.35 17.55
N ILE A 193 35.95 -13.14 16.82
CA ILE A 193 34.77 -14.02 16.92
C ILE A 193 35.11 -15.39 16.31
N GLN A 194 34.81 -16.44 17.07
CA GLN A 194 35.06 -17.84 16.68
C GLN A 194 33.76 -18.62 16.54
N ARG A 195 32.71 -18.28 17.31
CA ARG A 195 31.44 -19.01 17.36
C ARG A 195 30.24 -18.11 17.12
N VAL A 196 29.30 -18.58 16.32
CA VAL A 196 28.05 -17.87 16.00
C VAL A 196 26.85 -18.75 16.35
N LEU A 197 26.09 -18.32 17.36
CA LEU A 197 24.82 -18.94 17.76
C LEU A 197 23.67 -18.31 16.99
N VAL A 198 22.97 -19.08 16.16
CA VAL A 198 21.88 -18.58 15.31
C VAL A 198 20.50 -19.09 15.75
N ALA A 199 19.50 -18.20 15.81
CA ALA A 199 18.12 -18.63 16.05
C ALA A 199 17.35 -18.96 14.76
N CYS A 200 17.85 -18.52 13.61
CA CYS A 200 17.15 -18.69 12.34
C CYS A 200 17.83 -19.78 11.51
N PRO A 201 17.10 -20.84 11.09
CA PRO A 201 17.64 -21.89 10.21
C PRO A 201 18.18 -21.37 8.88
N ASN A 202 17.62 -20.26 8.38
CA ASN A 202 18.16 -19.61 7.18
C ASN A 202 19.54 -18.98 7.44
N CYS A 203 19.75 -18.44 8.64
CA CYS A 203 21.05 -17.91 9.05
C CYS A 203 22.05 -19.05 9.25
N TYR A 204 21.64 -20.16 9.87
CA TYR A 204 22.47 -21.36 9.99
C TYR A 204 23.03 -21.78 8.63
N LYS A 205 22.14 -21.96 7.63
CA LYS A 205 22.57 -22.33 6.27
C LYS A 205 23.65 -21.40 5.70
N VAL A 206 23.42 -20.08 5.74
CA VAL A 206 24.37 -19.13 5.12
C VAL A 206 25.67 -18.99 5.91
N PHE A 207 25.65 -19.08 7.24
CA PHE A 207 26.88 -19.07 8.04
C PHE A 207 27.70 -20.35 7.81
N THR A 208 27.06 -21.52 7.81
CA THR A 208 27.76 -22.80 7.56
C THR A 208 28.33 -22.87 6.15
N GLU A 209 27.61 -22.38 5.12
CA GLU A 209 28.07 -22.47 3.73
C GLU A 209 29.07 -21.37 3.35
N TYR A 210 28.92 -20.15 3.88
CA TYR A 210 29.67 -18.96 3.43
C TYR A 210 30.55 -18.30 4.50
N ALA A 211 30.56 -18.83 5.72
CA ALA A 211 31.46 -18.40 6.79
C ALA A 211 32.04 -19.60 7.56
N PRO A 212 32.71 -20.56 6.88
CA PRO A 212 33.20 -21.79 7.50
C PRO A 212 34.29 -21.54 8.56
N GLN A 213 34.88 -20.34 8.61
CA GLN A 213 35.80 -19.95 9.68
C GLN A 213 35.13 -19.86 11.06
N PHE A 214 33.80 -19.74 11.13
CA PHE A 214 33.08 -19.71 12.40
C PHE A 214 32.45 -21.07 12.72
N GLN A 215 32.59 -21.50 13.97
CA GLN A 215 31.77 -22.57 14.51
C GLN A 215 30.32 -22.10 14.59
N THR A 216 29.49 -22.56 13.65
CA THR A 216 28.07 -22.18 13.56
C THR A 216 27.20 -23.22 14.23
N GLU A 217 26.33 -22.78 15.14
CA GLU A 217 25.42 -23.66 15.89
C GLU A 217 24.07 -22.99 16.08
N THR A 218 22.99 -23.77 16.13
CA THR A 218 21.68 -23.21 16.43
C THR A 218 21.49 -22.99 17.94
N VAL A 219 20.68 -21.99 18.31
CA VAL A 219 20.30 -21.82 19.72
C VAL A 219 19.52 -23.02 20.27
N TYR A 220 18.94 -23.85 19.42
CA TYR A 220 18.16 -25.02 19.83
C TYR A 220 19.04 -26.08 20.46
N GLU A 221 20.20 -26.34 19.86
CA GLU A 221 21.20 -27.28 20.38
C GLU A 221 21.68 -26.83 21.76
N ARG A 222 22.03 -25.54 21.91
CA ARG A 222 22.43 -24.98 23.21
C ARG A 222 21.32 -24.99 24.24
N LEU A 223 20.11 -24.57 23.87
CA LEU A 223 18.95 -24.58 24.79
C LEU A 223 18.60 -26.00 25.24
N ALA A 224 18.74 -27.00 24.38
CA ALA A 224 18.54 -28.41 24.76
C ALA A 224 19.59 -28.89 25.79
N GLY A 225 20.77 -28.28 25.86
CA GLY A 225 21.77 -28.59 26.88
C GLY A 225 21.48 -27.94 28.25
N ILE A 226 20.85 -26.76 28.26
CA ILE A 226 20.76 -25.91 29.47
C ILE A 226 19.35 -25.74 30.03
N MET A 227 18.29 -26.06 29.28
CA MET A 227 16.92 -25.93 29.77
C MET A 227 16.52 -27.12 30.64
N PRO A 228 15.99 -26.87 31.86
CA PRO A 228 15.49 -27.94 32.72
C PRO A 228 14.28 -28.63 32.09
N GLU A 229 14.03 -29.88 32.48
CA GLU A 229 12.81 -30.57 32.09
C GLU A 229 11.60 -29.92 32.78
N THR A 230 10.54 -29.65 32.02
CA THR A 230 9.34 -29.03 32.58
C THR A 230 8.35 -30.12 32.98
N THR A 231 8.02 -30.23 34.27
CA THR A 231 6.98 -31.12 34.81
C THR A 231 5.57 -30.55 34.61
N ALA A 232 5.25 -30.08 33.40
CA ALA A 232 3.90 -29.63 33.08
C ALA A 232 3.01 -30.82 32.74
N GLU A 233 1.77 -30.85 33.22
CA GLU A 233 0.76 -31.85 32.84
C GLU A 233 0.65 -31.93 31.31
N ALA A 234 0.79 -33.14 30.77
CA ALA A 234 0.79 -33.38 29.34
C ALA A 234 -0.50 -32.85 28.71
N THR A 235 -0.39 -31.89 27.78
CA THR A 235 -1.55 -31.44 27.00
C THR A 235 -2.09 -32.61 26.17
N SER A 236 -3.40 -32.83 26.18
CA SER A 236 -4.06 -34.03 25.64
C SER A 236 -3.97 -34.24 24.11
N SER A 237 -3.49 -33.27 23.33
CA SER A 237 -3.41 -33.38 21.86
C SER A 237 -1.97 -33.39 21.35
N PRO A 238 -1.56 -34.42 20.57
CA PRO A 238 -0.20 -34.49 20.04
C PRO A 238 0.07 -33.38 19.02
N VAL A 239 1.32 -32.92 18.98
CA VAL A 239 1.79 -31.89 18.04
C VAL A 239 2.64 -32.52 16.94
N ALA A 240 2.62 -31.91 15.76
CA ALA A 240 3.44 -32.32 14.62
C ALA A 240 4.62 -31.37 14.44
N ILE A 241 5.77 -31.86 13.97
CA ILE A 241 6.95 -31.01 13.73
C ILE A 241 7.12 -30.76 12.23
N HIS A 242 7.29 -29.48 11.87
CA HIS A 242 7.71 -29.07 10.53
C HIS A 242 9.17 -28.63 10.54
N ASP A 243 10.02 -29.48 9.97
CA ASP A 243 11.43 -29.19 9.76
C ASP A 243 11.62 -28.18 8.61
N PRO A 244 12.28 -27.04 8.83
CA PRO A 244 12.66 -26.08 7.80
C PRO A 244 13.64 -26.69 6.80
N CYS A 245 13.33 -26.56 5.51
CA CYS A 245 14.08 -27.17 4.42
C CYS A 245 15.57 -26.78 4.35
N VAL A 246 15.94 -25.62 4.88
CA VAL A 246 17.33 -25.12 4.85
C VAL A 246 18.28 -25.86 5.79
N ILE A 247 17.77 -26.64 6.74
CA ILE A 247 18.57 -27.49 7.62
C ILE A 247 18.25 -28.97 7.44
N ARG A 248 17.74 -29.34 6.26
CA ARG A 248 17.32 -30.71 5.90
C ARG A 248 18.36 -31.78 6.21
N PHE A 249 19.64 -31.46 6.03
CA PHE A 249 20.76 -32.38 6.23
C PHE A 249 21.51 -32.17 7.55
N ALA A 250 21.01 -31.31 8.44
CA ALA A 250 21.59 -31.08 9.77
C ALA A 250 20.71 -31.78 10.82
N SER A 251 21.13 -32.98 11.24
CA SER A 251 20.39 -33.79 12.23
C SER A 251 20.44 -33.17 13.64
N ALA A 252 21.55 -32.57 14.06
CA ALA A 252 21.69 -32.04 15.41
C ALA A 252 20.64 -30.96 15.76
N PRO A 253 20.40 -29.91 14.93
CA PRO A 253 19.29 -28.98 15.19
C PRO A 253 17.89 -29.63 15.12
N GLN A 254 17.71 -30.65 14.27
CA GLN A 254 16.44 -31.38 14.13
C GLN A 254 16.10 -32.16 15.40
N GLU A 255 17.08 -32.84 15.99
CA GLU A 255 16.92 -33.59 17.23
C GLU A 255 16.82 -32.66 18.44
N ALA A 256 17.60 -31.56 18.45
CA ALA A 256 17.49 -30.55 19.50
C ALA A 256 16.09 -29.91 19.55
N ALA A 257 15.50 -29.59 18.39
CA ALA A 257 14.14 -29.06 18.33
C ALA A 257 13.10 -30.05 18.88
N ARG A 258 13.23 -31.35 18.56
CA ARG A 258 12.38 -32.42 19.09
C ARG A 258 12.51 -32.54 20.60
N GLY A 259 13.75 -32.61 21.11
CA GLY A 259 14.03 -32.67 22.54
C GLY A 259 13.41 -31.49 23.30
N LEU A 260 13.53 -30.28 22.77
CA LEU A 260 12.91 -29.08 23.34
C LEU A 260 11.37 -29.13 23.34
N VAL A 261 10.76 -29.64 22.28
CA VAL A 261 9.29 -29.82 22.23
C VAL A 261 8.85 -30.84 23.28
N SER A 262 9.54 -31.99 23.39
CA SER A 262 9.24 -33.00 24.41
C SER A 262 9.37 -32.44 25.83
N ARG A 263 10.47 -31.70 26.13
CA ARG A 263 10.69 -31.06 27.44
C ARG A 263 9.67 -29.98 27.79
N SER A 264 8.94 -29.47 26.80
CA SER A 264 7.83 -28.54 27.02
C SER A 264 6.51 -29.24 27.39
N GLY A 265 6.54 -30.55 27.66
CA GLY A 265 5.38 -31.37 28.06
C GLY A 265 4.48 -31.80 26.90
N ARG A 266 4.99 -31.80 25.65
CA ARG A 266 4.20 -32.09 24.44
C ARG A 266 4.58 -33.42 23.81
N VAL A 267 3.57 -34.22 23.47
CA VAL A 267 3.75 -35.46 22.72
C VAL A 267 3.89 -35.15 21.23
N ILE A 268 4.94 -35.68 20.59
CA ILE A 268 5.20 -35.49 19.16
C ILE A 268 4.57 -36.63 18.36
N ALA A 269 3.77 -36.29 17.36
CA ALA A 269 3.33 -37.20 16.31
C ALA A 269 3.85 -36.67 14.96
N GLU A 270 4.82 -37.37 14.38
CA GLU A 270 5.47 -36.97 13.13
C GLU A 270 4.50 -36.99 11.95
N MET A 271 4.73 -36.07 11.01
CA MET A 271 4.05 -36.06 9.71
C MET A 271 4.73 -37.06 8.77
N SER A 272 4.02 -37.48 7.71
CA SER A 272 4.56 -38.45 6.74
C SER A 272 5.88 -37.99 6.15
N HIS A 273 5.99 -36.70 5.83
CA HIS A 273 7.25 -36.08 5.41
C HIS A 273 7.87 -35.27 6.54
N THR A 274 9.00 -35.79 7.04
CA THR A 274 9.76 -35.26 8.17
C THR A 274 11.27 -35.28 7.87
N ARG A 275 12.09 -34.54 8.63
CA ARG A 275 13.55 -34.47 8.53
C ARG A 275 14.05 -34.26 7.08
N THR A 276 14.88 -35.17 6.58
CA THR A 276 15.48 -35.13 5.25
C THR A 276 14.45 -35.15 4.12
N ARG A 277 13.22 -35.59 4.38
CA ARG A 277 12.12 -35.67 3.41
C ARG A 277 11.03 -34.61 3.61
N THR A 278 11.18 -33.68 4.56
CA THR A 278 10.20 -32.60 4.80
C THR A 278 9.80 -31.86 3.52
N LEU A 279 8.50 -31.59 3.33
CA LEU A 279 8.02 -30.83 2.18
C LEU A 279 8.28 -29.32 2.36
N CYS A 280 8.23 -28.58 1.26
CA CYS A 280 8.33 -27.11 1.30
C CYS A 280 7.16 -26.50 2.09
N CYS A 281 7.42 -25.43 2.84
CA CYS A 281 6.37 -24.66 3.51
C CYS A 281 5.66 -23.63 2.62
N GLY A 282 6.17 -23.39 1.41
CA GLY A 282 5.71 -22.34 0.50
C GLY A 282 6.49 -21.02 0.55
N GLU A 283 7.33 -20.80 1.57
CA GLU A 283 8.08 -19.53 1.73
C GLU A 283 9.48 -19.55 1.09
N GLY A 284 10.05 -20.74 0.87
CA GLY A 284 11.42 -20.91 0.39
C GLY A 284 11.66 -20.31 -1.00
N GLY A 285 12.91 -19.88 -1.26
CA GLY A 285 13.31 -19.38 -2.59
C GLY A 285 12.55 -18.13 -3.03
N THR A 286 11.87 -17.46 -2.10
CA THR A 286 11.08 -16.24 -2.32
C THR A 286 9.94 -16.39 -3.33
N VAL A 287 9.51 -17.63 -3.55
CA VAL A 287 8.58 -18.03 -4.62
C VAL A 287 7.20 -17.37 -4.48
N GLY A 288 6.71 -17.14 -3.26
CA GLY A 288 5.38 -16.56 -3.03
C GLY A 288 5.18 -15.15 -3.60
N ALA A 289 6.25 -14.46 -4.04
CA ALA A 289 6.15 -13.20 -4.76
C ALA A 289 5.80 -13.38 -6.25
N LEU A 290 6.32 -14.44 -6.89
CA LEU A 290 6.16 -14.69 -8.33
C LEU A 290 5.11 -15.76 -8.63
N ALA A 291 5.12 -16.86 -7.89
CA ALA A 291 4.20 -17.98 -8.05
C ALA A 291 3.48 -18.27 -6.73
N PRO A 292 2.52 -17.41 -6.32
CA PRO A 292 1.75 -17.59 -5.09
C PRO A 292 0.93 -18.89 -5.11
N ASP A 293 0.45 -19.33 -6.28
CA ASP A 293 -0.32 -20.58 -6.41
C ASP A 293 0.54 -21.81 -6.10
N LEU A 294 1.81 -21.82 -6.53
CA LEU A 294 2.76 -22.87 -6.15
C LEU A 294 3.08 -22.83 -4.66
N ALA A 295 3.31 -21.63 -4.11
CA ALA A 295 3.53 -21.42 -2.68
C ALA A 295 2.38 -22.00 -1.84
N ASP A 296 1.16 -21.70 -2.26
CA ASP A 296 -0.07 -22.13 -1.59
C ASP A 296 -0.30 -23.63 -1.75
N ALA A 297 -0.05 -24.21 -2.93
CA ALA A 297 -0.15 -25.65 -3.16
C ALA A 297 0.76 -26.47 -2.22
N TRP A 298 2.00 -26.03 -1.99
CA TRP A 298 2.87 -26.67 -0.99
C TRP A 298 2.31 -26.50 0.44
N GLY A 299 1.73 -25.35 0.74
CA GLY A 299 1.03 -25.10 2.01
C GLY A 299 -0.12 -26.09 2.24
N GLU A 300 -0.95 -26.34 1.23
CA GLU A 300 -2.07 -27.28 1.31
C GLU A 300 -1.60 -28.73 1.50
N LEU A 301 -0.49 -29.14 0.87
CA LEU A 301 0.11 -30.45 1.16
C LEU A 301 0.49 -30.59 2.63
N ARG A 302 1.05 -29.53 3.23
CA ARG A 302 1.35 -29.52 4.67
C ARG A 302 0.08 -29.55 5.53
N VAL A 303 -1.01 -28.93 5.08
CA VAL A 303 -2.31 -28.98 5.77
C VAL A 303 -2.82 -30.42 5.84
N GLY A 304 -2.76 -31.14 4.70
CA GLY A 304 -3.12 -32.54 4.63
C GLY A 304 -2.31 -33.41 5.60
N GLU A 305 -0.98 -33.26 5.61
CA GLU A 305 -0.11 -34.05 6.50
C GLU A 305 -0.28 -33.74 7.99
N ALA A 306 -0.58 -32.48 8.32
CA ALA A 306 -0.82 -32.10 9.71
C ALA A 306 -2.05 -32.81 10.28
N ALA A 307 -3.02 -33.18 9.42
CA ALA A 307 -4.27 -33.86 9.79
C ALA A 307 -4.95 -33.20 11.01
N GLY A 308 -5.05 -31.87 11.00
CA GLY A 308 -5.66 -31.07 12.06
C GLY A 308 -4.80 -30.84 13.31
N ARG A 309 -3.62 -31.46 13.41
CA ARG A 309 -2.71 -31.26 14.55
C ARG A 309 -2.09 -29.86 14.53
N GLN A 310 -1.77 -29.35 15.72
CA GLN A 310 -0.93 -28.17 15.84
C GLN A 310 0.48 -28.49 15.31
N VAL A 311 1.02 -27.61 14.47
CA VAL A 311 2.36 -27.75 13.92
C VAL A 311 3.35 -26.89 14.69
N VAL A 312 4.50 -27.45 15.03
CA VAL A 312 5.62 -26.76 15.65
C VAL A 312 6.75 -26.67 14.65
N THR A 313 7.33 -25.49 14.49
CA THR A 313 8.52 -25.29 13.66
C THR A 313 9.50 -24.38 14.38
N TYR A 314 10.73 -24.34 13.91
CA TYR A 314 11.81 -23.55 14.49
C TYR A 314 12.42 -22.60 13.45
N CYS A 315 11.62 -22.25 12.44
CA CYS A 315 11.86 -21.14 11.52
C CYS A 315 10.69 -20.16 11.58
N ALA A 316 10.97 -18.89 11.93
CA ALA A 316 9.95 -17.84 11.94
C ALA A 316 9.28 -17.63 10.58
N GLY A 317 10.00 -17.83 9.47
CA GLY A 317 9.44 -17.78 8.12
C GLY A 317 8.41 -18.87 7.86
N CYS A 318 8.76 -20.13 8.17
CA CYS A 318 7.83 -21.27 8.10
C CYS A 318 6.61 -21.05 9.00
N ALA A 319 6.82 -20.58 10.24
CA ALA A 319 5.74 -20.31 11.19
C ALA A 319 4.77 -19.25 10.67
N ASN A 320 5.28 -18.17 10.10
CA ASN A 320 4.46 -17.09 9.56
C ASN A 320 3.70 -17.51 8.29
N HIS A 321 4.33 -18.29 7.40
CA HIS A 321 3.69 -18.72 6.16
C HIS A 321 2.63 -19.80 6.40
N LEU A 322 2.99 -20.89 7.08
CA LEU A 322 2.06 -21.97 7.40
C LEU A 322 0.96 -21.52 8.40
N GLY A 323 1.27 -20.55 9.27
CA GLY A 323 0.32 -19.96 10.22
C GLY A 323 -0.87 -19.25 9.57
N LYS A 324 -0.85 -19.03 8.25
CA LYS A 324 -2.03 -18.55 7.49
C LYS A 324 -3.13 -19.61 7.38
N ARG A 325 -2.78 -20.90 7.50
CA ARG A 325 -3.65 -22.05 7.24
C ARG A 325 -3.73 -23.02 8.41
N LEU A 326 -2.64 -23.17 9.15
CA LEU A 326 -2.48 -24.11 10.26
C LEU A 326 -2.35 -23.39 11.59
N LYS A 327 -2.67 -24.08 12.69
CA LYS A 327 -2.26 -23.66 14.02
C LYS A 327 -0.76 -23.94 14.16
N VAL A 328 0.07 -22.91 13.99
CA VAL A 328 1.53 -23.05 14.03
C VAL A 328 2.13 -22.30 15.21
N SER A 329 3.04 -22.96 15.93
CA SER A 329 3.86 -22.35 16.96
C SER A 329 5.33 -22.42 16.59
N HIS A 330 6.08 -21.36 16.92
CA HIS A 330 7.53 -21.45 16.91
C HIS A 330 8.00 -22.22 18.15
N VAL A 331 9.05 -23.04 18.06
CA VAL A 331 9.55 -23.81 19.22
C VAL A 331 9.86 -22.91 20.42
N LEU A 332 10.47 -21.74 20.17
CA LEU A 332 10.77 -20.76 21.22
C LEU A 332 9.50 -20.14 21.84
N ASP A 333 8.39 -20.07 21.11
CA ASP A 333 7.12 -19.57 21.68
C ASP A 333 6.61 -20.53 22.77
N LEU A 334 6.85 -21.84 22.57
CA LEU A 334 6.46 -22.89 23.50
C LEU A 334 7.35 -22.93 24.74
N LEU A 335 8.65 -22.70 24.57
CA LEU A 335 9.62 -22.75 25.67
C LEU A 335 9.53 -21.55 26.61
N PHE A 336 9.23 -20.37 26.07
CA PHE A 336 9.19 -19.13 26.85
C PHE A 336 7.76 -18.61 27.10
N ASN A 337 6.74 -19.46 26.91
CA ASN A 337 5.31 -19.12 27.10
C ASN A 337 4.93 -17.78 26.44
N ALA A 338 5.35 -17.61 25.19
CA ALA A 338 5.24 -16.34 24.51
C ALA A 338 3.80 -16.00 24.09
N SER A 339 3.44 -14.73 24.17
CA SER A 339 2.23 -14.19 23.55
C SER A 339 2.25 -14.35 22.02
N LYS A 340 1.09 -14.28 21.38
CA LYS A 340 0.93 -14.32 19.92
C LYS A 340 1.94 -13.41 19.19
N PRO A 341 2.60 -13.90 18.11
CA PRO A 341 3.61 -13.12 17.40
C PRO A 341 3.03 -11.82 16.83
N SER A 342 3.85 -10.77 16.85
CA SER A 342 3.51 -9.46 16.27
C SER A 342 3.48 -9.51 14.73
N SER A 343 2.57 -8.76 14.12
CA SER A 343 2.47 -8.56 12.68
C SER A 343 2.94 -7.15 12.26
N GLY A 344 3.21 -6.96 10.96
CA GLY A 344 3.57 -5.63 10.44
C GLY A 344 2.40 -4.64 10.58
N PRO A 345 2.65 -3.34 10.83
CA PRO A 345 3.94 -2.64 10.89
C PRO A 345 4.62 -2.64 12.27
N ILE A 346 3.97 -3.20 13.30
CA ILE A 346 4.44 -3.19 14.70
C ILE A 346 5.81 -3.87 14.83
N THR A 347 6.11 -4.87 13.99
CA THR A 347 7.41 -5.56 13.95
C THR A 347 8.60 -4.62 13.80
N TYR A 348 8.47 -3.51 13.08
CA TYR A 348 9.56 -2.53 12.94
C TYR A 348 9.78 -1.74 14.24
N VAL A 349 8.70 -1.33 14.91
CA VAL A 349 8.78 -0.65 16.21
C VAL A 349 9.43 -1.57 17.25
N ASN A 350 9.03 -2.85 17.26
CA ASN A 350 9.62 -3.86 18.13
C ASN A 350 11.13 -3.97 17.94
N ARG A 351 11.62 -4.02 16.68
CA ARG A 351 13.07 -4.09 16.41
C ARG A 351 13.83 -2.86 16.92
N LEU A 352 13.27 -1.66 16.77
CA LEU A 352 13.91 -0.43 17.26
C LEU A 352 13.96 -0.38 18.79
N ARG A 353 12.85 -0.75 19.45
CA ARG A 353 12.79 -0.87 20.92
C ARG A 353 13.76 -1.93 21.43
N LEU A 354 13.81 -3.08 20.76
CA LEU A 354 14.68 -4.20 21.11
C LEU A 354 16.15 -3.82 20.99
N LYS A 355 16.56 -3.17 19.89
CA LYS A 355 17.91 -2.61 19.74
C LYS A 355 18.26 -1.66 20.89
N SER A 356 17.35 -0.75 21.25
CA SER A 356 17.55 0.19 22.36
C SER A 356 17.61 -0.48 23.73
N ARG A 357 16.95 -1.64 23.89
CA ARG A 357 17.07 -2.48 25.10
C ARG A 357 18.42 -3.18 25.12
N PHE A 358 18.84 -3.81 24.02
CA PHE A 358 20.13 -4.51 23.95
C PHE A 358 21.34 -3.59 24.14
N LYS A 359 21.30 -2.36 23.63
CA LYS A 359 22.32 -1.34 23.93
C LYS A 359 22.50 -1.05 25.43
N ARG A 360 21.50 -1.35 26.26
CA ARG A 360 21.56 -1.16 27.72
C ARG A 360 21.97 -2.41 28.49
N ILE A 361 21.65 -3.61 27.99
CA ILE A 361 21.88 -4.86 28.72
C ILE A 361 23.16 -5.61 28.30
N VAL A 362 23.68 -5.34 27.10
CA VAL A 362 24.95 -5.91 26.64
C VAL A 362 26.07 -4.91 27.01
N PRO A 363 27.03 -5.29 27.88
CA PRO A 363 28.15 -4.43 28.29
C PRO A 363 29.21 -4.39 27.17
N ALA A 364 28.85 -3.79 26.03
CA ALA A 364 29.69 -3.79 24.84
C ALA A 364 30.83 -2.78 24.97
N VAL A 365 32.08 -3.27 24.96
CA VAL A 365 33.28 -2.43 24.83
C VAL A 365 33.45 -1.99 23.38
N ILE A 366 33.18 -2.90 22.45
CA ILE A 366 33.22 -2.64 21.01
C ILE A 366 31.80 -2.67 20.49
N SER A 367 31.38 -1.60 19.82
CA SER A 367 30.08 -1.57 19.17
C SER A 367 30.10 -0.89 17.81
N ARG A 368 29.24 -1.35 16.91
CA ARG A 368 29.02 -0.70 15.61
C ARG A 368 27.58 -0.80 15.14
N GLU A 369 27.23 0.04 14.18
CA GLU A 369 26.03 -0.08 13.36
C GLU A 369 26.48 -0.13 11.90
N ARG A 370 25.74 -0.80 11.01
CA ARG A 370 26.16 -0.86 9.61
C ARG A 370 26.10 0.52 8.96
N THR A 371 27.21 0.91 8.36
CA THR A 371 27.29 2.05 7.46
C THR A 371 27.22 1.51 6.03
N VAL A 372 26.04 1.50 5.43
CA VAL A 372 25.89 1.11 4.02
C VAL A 372 26.54 2.19 3.16
N PRO A 373 27.55 1.89 2.33
CA PRO A 373 28.05 2.84 1.33
C PRO A 373 26.90 3.25 0.41
N GLY A 374 26.56 4.54 0.36
CA GLY A 374 25.45 5.06 -0.47
C GLY A 374 24.05 4.94 0.14
N GLY A 375 23.90 4.49 1.39
CA GLY A 375 22.63 4.41 2.13
C GLY A 375 22.23 5.70 2.87
N GLY A 376 22.89 6.82 2.58
CA GLY A 376 22.63 8.13 3.19
C GLY A 376 21.31 8.74 2.74
N SER A 377 20.28 8.61 3.59
CA SER A 377 19.11 9.48 3.74
C SER A 377 18.69 10.32 2.52
N GLY A 378 18.02 9.68 1.56
CA GLY A 378 17.23 10.35 0.51
C GLY A 378 15.97 11.07 1.01
N MET A 379 15.91 11.44 2.30
CA MET A 379 14.85 12.28 2.86
C MET A 379 15.39 13.66 3.25
N LEU A 380 16.68 13.78 3.60
CA LEU A 380 17.29 15.08 3.84
C LEU A 380 17.41 15.86 2.55
N ARG A 381 17.84 15.25 1.43
CA ARG A 381 17.92 15.92 0.12
C ARG A 381 16.60 16.53 -0.36
N PRO A 382 15.44 15.83 -0.34
CA PRO A 382 14.17 16.46 -0.68
C PRO A 382 13.70 17.49 0.36
N LEU A 383 14.00 17.33 1.66
CA LEU A 383 13.69 18.33 2.68
C LEU A 383 14.58 19.59 2.60
N LEU A 384 15.85 19.43 2.21
CA LEU A 384 16.84 20.49 2.03
C LEU A 384 16.58 21.20 0.69
N PHE A 385 16.17 20.46 -0.35
CA PHE A 385 15.65 21.02 -1.59
C PHE A 385 14.34 21.79 -1.36
N LEU A 386 13.40 21.24 -0.58
CA LEU A 386 12.18 21.94 -0.17
C LEU A 386 12.50 23.17 0.69
N GLY A 387 13.46 23.07 1.60
CA GLY A 387 13.96 24.17 2.42
C GLY A 387 14.62 25.28 1.60
N VAL A 388 15.44 24.93 0.60
CA VAL A 388 16.05 25.88 -0.35
C VAL A 388 14.99 26.52 -1.26
N MET A 389 13.98 25.75 -1.70
CA MET A 389 12.84 26.30 -2.45
C MET A 389 12.03 27.27 -1.60
N ILE A 390 11.73 26.93 -0.35
CA ILE A 390 11.03 27.82 0.58
C ILE A 390 11.89 29.07 0.85
N ALA A 391 13.18 28.92 1.11
CA ALA A 391 14.11 30.03 1.33
C ALA A 391 14.22 30.94 0.10
N ALA A 392 14.29 30.38 -1.11
CA ALA A 392 14.29 31.15 -2.35
C ALA A 392 12.97 31.91 -2.56
N ILE A 393 11.82 31.27 -2.29
CA ILE A 393 10.51 31.92 -2.35
C ILE A 393 10.40 33.05 -1.33
N VAL A 394 10.87 32.82 -0.10
CA VAL A 394 10.89 33.82 0.98
C VAL A 394 11.84 34.96 0.63
N LEU A 395 13.03 34.68 0.09
CA LEU A 395 14.00 35.69 -0.32
C LEU A 395 13.50 36.54 -1.49
N VAL A 396 12.82 35.94 -2.48
CA VAL A 396 12.19 36.67 -3.60
C VAL A 396 11.03 37.54 -3.13
N ARG A 397 10.26 37.09 -2.13
CA ARG A 397 9.21 37.91 -1.51
C ARG A 397 9.78 39.02 -0.63
N ALA A 398 10.84 38.75 0.13
CA ALA A 398 11.48 39.72 1.03
C ALA A 398 12.29 40.79 0.28
N SER A 399 12.91 40.44 -0.85
CA SER A 399 13.68 41.37 -1.69
C SER A 399 12.82 42.33 -2.52
N GLY A 400 11.49 42.19 -2.50
CA GLY A 400 10.60 42.99 -3.34
C GLY A 400 10.70 42.69 -4.84
N ALA A 401 11.49 41.69 -5.25
CA ALA A 401 11.66 41.30 -6.66
C ALA A 401 10.33 40.87 -7.33
N GLY A 402 9.37 40.39 -6.53
CA GLY A 402 8.01 40.10 -7.00
C GLY A 402 7.28 41.31 -7.60
N GLN A 403 7.61 42.54 -7.18
CA GLN A 403 7.01 43.77 -7.70
C GLN A 403 7.44 44.07 -9.16
N TYR A 404 8.62 43.59 -9.59
CA TYR A 404 9.07 43.71 -10.98
C TYR A 404 8.43 42.67 -11.92
N LEU A 405 7.76 41.68 -11.35
CA LEU A 405 7.03 40.62 -12.07
C LEU A 405 5.52 40.90 -12.14
N GLU A 406 5.07 42.07 -11.69
CA GLU A 406 3.68 42.51 -11.81
C GLU A 406 3.32 42.74 -13.29
N PRO A 407 2.15 42.24 -13.74
CA PRO A 407 1.69 42.37 -15.12
C PRO A 407 1.74 43.81 -15.65
N GLU A 408 1.46 44.79 -14.79
CA GLU A 408 1.38 46.21 -15.11
C GLU A 408 2.77 46.80 -15.43
N ARG A 409 3.80 46.43 -14.65
CA ARG A 409 5.18 46.90 -14.90
C ARG A 409 5.82 46.20 -16.10
N LEU A 410 5.56 44.91 -16.28
CA LEU A 410 5.99 44.18 -17.47
C LEU A 410 5.32 44.75 -18.72
N ARG A 411 4.02 45.06 -18.65
CA ARG A 411 3.30 45.71 -19.75
C ARG A 411 3.88 47.09 -20.08
N ALA A 412 4.18 47.92 -19.08
CA ALA A 412 4.81 49.22 -19.26
C ALA A 412 6.21 49.11 -19.90
N LEU A 413 7.02 48.15 -19.42
CA LEU A 413 8.35 47.87 -19.96
C LEU A 413 8.29 47.46 -21.44
N PHE A 414 7.39 46.55 -21.81
CA PHE A 414 7.27 46.07 -23.18
C PHE A 414 6.57 47.06 -24.12
N SER A 415 5.64 47.88 -23.62
CA SER A 415 5.00 48.92 -24.44
C SER A 415 5.98 50.00 -24.91
N GLY A 416 7.07 50.24 -24.17
CA GLY A 416 8.10 51.21 -24.54
C GLY A 416 8.98 50.79 -25.73
N PHE A 417 9.02 49.50 -26.09
CA PHE A 417 9.87 48.98 -27.17
C PHE A 417 9.18 48.90 -28.55
N GLY A 418 7.90 49.31 -28.65
CA GLY A 418 7.17 49.38 -29.92
C GLY A 418 7.23 48.08 -30.74
N ILE A 419 7.63 48.18 -32.01
CA ILE A 419 7.67 47.05 -32.95
C ILE A 419 8.73 45.98 -32.58
N VAL A 420 9.71 46.33 -31.75
CA VAL A 420 10.81 45.44 -31.32
C VAL A 420 10.42 44.62 -30.07
N ALA A 421 9.29 44.94 -29.43
CA ALA A 421 8.83 44.29 -28.21
C ALA A 421 8.79 42.74 -28.27
N PRO A 422 8.38 42.08 -29.38
CA PRO A 422 8.42 40.62 -29.47
C PRO A 422 9.84 40.02 -29.37
N LEU A 423 10.84 40.66 -29.97
CA LEU A 423 12.22 40.20 -29.94
C LEU A 423 12.82 40.33 -28.54
N VAL A 424 12.55 41.46 -27.87
CA VAL A 424 12.97 41.69 -26.49
C VAL A 424 12.32 40.68 -25.55
N TYR A 425 11.03 40.39 -25.74
CA TYR A 425 10.32 39.37 -24.96
C TYR A 425 10.93 37.98 -25.14
N ILE A 426 11.19 37.55 -26.39
CA ILE A 426 11.82 36.25 -26.68
C ILE A 426 13.23 36.18 -26.07
N ALA A 427 14.02 37.25 -26.14
CA ALA A 427 15.36 37.30 -25.57
C ALA A 427 15.32 37.15 -24.03
N ILE A 428 14.45 37.90 -23.35
CA ILE A 428 14.25 37.80 -21.89
C ILE A 428 13.78 36.39 -21.52
N TYR A 429 12.81 35.84 -22.25
CA TYR A 429 12.30 34.49 -22.01
C TYR A 429 13.36 33.41 -22.32
N THR A 430 14.33 33.67 -23.19
CA THR A 430 15.43 32.73 -23.45
C THR A 430 16.42 32.70 -22.29
N VAL A 431 16.76 33.85 -21.73
CA VAL A 431 17.75 33.98 -20.64
C VAL A 431 17.16 33.56 -19.29
N ALA A 432 15.90 33.91 -19.02
CA ALA A 432 15.28 33.72 -17.71
C ALA A 432 15.26 32.25 -17.20
N PRO A 433 14.86 31.24 -18.00
CA PRO A 433 14.93 29.83 -17.61
C PRO A 433 16.35 29.33 -17.35
N ALA A 434 17.34 29.84 -18.10
CA ALA A 434 18.75 29.53 -17.88
C ALA A 434 19.28 30.11 -16.56
N LEU A 435 18.72 31.22 -16.10
CA LEU A 435 18.98 31.81 -14.77
C LEU A 435 18.05 31.26 -13.67
N MET A 436 17.31 30.18 -13.95
CA MET A 436 16.30 29.57 -13.07
C MET A 436 15.16 30.51 -12.63
N LEU A 437 14.91 31.60 -13.34
CA LEU A 437 13.78 32.49 -13.07
C LEU A 437 12.45 31.81 -13.44
N PRO A 438 11.36 32.08 -12.69
CA PRO A 438 10.06 31.46 -12.94
C PRO A 438 9.47 31.93 -14.28
N GLY A 439 9.06 30.99 -15.14
CA GLY A 439 8.48 31.30 -16.46
C GLY A 439 7.01 31.74 -16.43
N LEU A 440 6.29 31.52 -15.31
CA LEU A 440 4.87 31.85 -15.19
C LEU A 440 4.57 33.35 -15.36
N PRO A 441 5.28 34.28 -14.68
CA PRO A 441 5.05 35.72 -14.86
C PRO A 441 5.32 36.19 -16.29
N LEU A 442 6.36 35.64 -16.93
CA LEU A 442 6.69 35.96 -18.32
C LEU A 442 5.60 35.47 -19.27
N SER A 443 5.10 34.25 -19.10
CA SER A 443 3.98 33.71 -19.89
C SER A 443 2.70 34.54 -19.74
N MET A 444 2.41 35.03 -18.53
CA MET A 444 1.30 35.95 -18.28
C MET A 444 1.52 37.28 -18.98
N ALA A 445 2.72 37.86 -18.90
CA ALA A 445 3.06 39.08 -19.62
C ALA A 445 2.86 38.92 -21.13
N GLY A 446 3.31 37.79 -21.71
CA GLY A 446 3.08 37.47 -23.12
C GLY A 446 1.60 37.47 -23.51
N ALA A 447 0.73 36.91 -22.68
CA ALA A 447 -0.72 36.93 -22.88
C ALA A 447 -1.31 38.35 -22.82
N THR A 448 -0.84 39.17 -21.88
CA THR A 448 -1.37 40.54 -21.68
C THR A 448 -0.89 41.57 -22.69
N VAL A 449 0.34 41.42 -23.19
CA VAL A 449 0.99 42.37 -24.09
C VAL A 449 0.68 42.05 -25.56
N PHE A 450 0.75 40.79 -25.95
CA PHE A 450 0.62 40.37 -27.35
C PHE A 450 -0.72 39.66 -27.67
N GLY A 451 -1.57 39.44 -26.65
CA GLY A 451 -2.85 38.75 -26.81
C GLY A 451 -2.72 37.23 -26.94
N PRO A 452 -3.85 36.51 -27.11
CA PRO A 452 -3.89 35.05 -27.02
C PRO A 452 -3.15 34.32 -28.15
N VAL A 453 -3.15 34.87 -29.36
CA VAL A 453 -2.52 34.21 -30.53
C VAL A 453 -1.02 34.50 -30.57
N TRP A 454 -0.63 35.77 -30.64
CA TRP A 454 0.78 36.16 -30.72
C TRP A 454 1.53 35.93 -29.40
N GLY A 455 0.85 36.00 -28.26
CA GLY A 455 1.40 35.59 -26.97
C GLY A 455 1.83 34.12 -26.97
N VAL A 456 1.04 33.21 -27.55
CA VAL A 456 1.42 31.80 -27.70
C VAL A 456 2.66 31.67 -28.58
N VAL A 457 2.68 32.30 -29.75
CA VAL A 457 3.78 32.22 -30.70
C VAL A 457 5.09 32.69 -30.06
N TYR A 458 5.13 33.86 -29.45
CA TYR A 458 6.37 34.38 -28.87
C TYR A 458 6.78 33.61 -27.61
N THR A 459 5.83 33.16 -26.80
CA THR A 459 6.13 32.40 -25.57
C THR A 459 6.66 31.01 -25.87
N ILE A 460 6.10 30.29 -26.85
CA ILE A 460 6.61 28.94 -27.17
C ILE A 460 8.02 29.01 -27.78
N ILE A 461 8.30 30.04 -28.59
CA ILE A 461 9.64 30.27 -29.16
C ILE A 461 10.63 30.58 -28.03
N GLY A 462 10.34 31.57 -27.18
CA GLY A 462 11.20 31.93 -26.05
C GLY A 462 11.40 30.80 -25.05
N ALA A 463 10.34 30.07 -24.70
CA ALA A 463 10.41 28.93 -23.78
C ALA A 463 11.23 27.78 -24.33
N THR A 464 11.11 27.49 -25.63
CA THR A 464 11.89 26.44 -26.29
C THR A 464 13.36 26.83 -26.38
N LEU A 465 13.66 28.07 -26.77
CA LEU A 465 15.04 28.58 -26.82
C LEU A 465 15.69 28.59 -25.43
N GLY A 466 14.98 29.04 -24.39
CA GLY A 466 15.49 29.02 -23.02
C GLY A 466 15.69 27.61 -22.47
N ALA A 467 14.81 26.67 -22.82
CA ALA A 467 14.99 25.25 -22.49
C ALA A 467 16.23 24.66 -23.17
N CYS A 468 16.44 24.97 -24.46
CA CYS A 468 17.63 24.59 -25.22
C CYS A 468 18.90 25.20 -24.61
N ALA A 469 18.89 26.46 -24.21
CA ALA A 469 20.02 27.11 -23.57
C ALA A 469 20.40 26.42 -22.24
N ALA A 470 19.43 26.21 -21.34
CA ALA A 470 19.65 25.49 -20.07
C ALA A 470 20.17 24.06 -20.29
N PHE A 471 19.64 23.35 -21.29
CA PHE A 471 20.08 22.02 -21.68
C PHE A 471 21.53 21.99 -22.17
N LEU A 472 21.92 22.93 -23.04
CA LEU A 472 23.28 23.02 -23.57
C LEU A 472 24.28 23.44 -22.47
N ILE A 473 23.89 24.38 -21.60
CA ILE A 473 24.70 24.76 -20.43
C ILE A 473 24.95 23.54 -19.54
N ALA A 474 23.93 22.77 -19.17
CA ALA A 474 24.12 21.54 -18.41
C ALA A 474 25.04 20.54 -19.13
N ARG A 475 24.86 20.37 -20.44
CA ARG A 475 25.60 19.38 -21.23
C ARG A 475 27.08 19.68 -21.34
N TYR A 476 27.46 20.94 -21.55
CA TYR A 476 28.85 21.31 -21.80
C TYR A 476 29.56 21.82 -20.53
N ALA A 477 28.86 22.43 -19.58
CA ALA A 477 29.47 22.98 -18.37
C ALA A 477 29.41 22.03 -17.14
N ALA A 478 28.37 21.21 -16.98
CA ALA A 478 28.13 20.44 -15.75
C ALA A 478 28.29 18.92 -15.90
N ARG A 479 28.16 18.37 -17.12
CA ARG A 479 28.15 16.92 -17.36
C ARG A 479 29.40 16.20 -16.85
N ASN A 480 30.60 16.72 -17.15
CA ASN A 480 31.88 16.11 -16.75
C ASN A 480 32.11 16.13 -15.23
N TRP A 481 31.50 17.07 -14.49
CA TRP A 481 31.56 17.12 -13.04
C TRP A 481 30.58 16.15 -12.39
N VAL A 482 29.36 16.04 -12.94
CA VAL A 482 28.31 15.15 -12.44
C VAL A 482 28.61 13.68 -12.74
N GLU A 483 29.13 13.35 -13.92
CA GLU A 483 29.50 11.97 -14.31
C GLU A 483 30.57 11.38 -13.39
N ARG A 484 31.49 12.21 -12.89
CA ARG A 484 32.50 11.81 -11.89
C ARG A 484 31.93 11.57 -10.48
N GLN A 485 30.80 12.20 -10.14
CA GLN A 485 30.17 12.12 -8.82
C GLN A 485 29.02 11.09 -8.75
N LEU A 486 28.44 10.68 -9.89
CA LEU A 486 27.29 9.77 -9.99
C LEU A 486 27.66 8.45 -10.70
N VAL A 487 28.60 7.69 -10.14
CA VAL A 487 28.95 6.34 -10.62
C VAL A 487 27.97 5.30 -10.05
N GLY A 488 27.22 4.58 -10.90
CA GLY A 488 26.37 3.45 -10.47
C GLY A 488 25.41 2.86 -11.53
N SER A 489 25.00 1.60 -11.33
CA SER A 489 24.18 0.81 -12.28
C SER A 489 22.81 1.39 -12.63
N ARG A 490 22.22 2.20 -11.72
CA ARG A 490 20.96 2.91 -11.98
C ARG A 490 21.11 4.10 -12.92
N TRP A 491 22.24 4.80 -12.83
CA TRP A 491 22.57 5.89 -13.75
C TRP A 491 22.81 5.30 -15.14
N ASN A 492 23.60 4.24 -15.24
CA ASN A 492 23.88 3.56 -16.51
C ASN A 492 22.60 3.01 -17.18
N LYS A 493 21.65 2.47 -16.41
CA LYS A 493 20.36 2.01 -16.94
C LYS A 493 19.44 3.16 -17.37
N LEU A 494 19.37 4.24 -16.59
CA LEU A 494 18.59 5.42 -16.98
C LEU A 494 19.19 6.11 -18.21
N ASP A 495 20.51 6.18 -18.28
CA ASP A 495 21.27 6.76 -19.38
C ASP A 495 21.17 5.92 -20.67
N SER A 496 21.12 4.58 -20.56
CA SER A 496 20.89 3.70 -21.71
C SER A 496 19.42 3.67 -22.18
N GLU A 497 18.44 3.69 -21.26
CA GLU A 497 17.02 3.76 -21.61
C GLU A 497 16.65 5.11 -22.25
N THR A 498 17.24 6.22 -21.77
CA THR A 498 17.04 7.55 -22.36
C THR A 498 17.79 7.73 -23.69
N ALA A 499 18.84 6.95 -23.96
CA ALA A 499 19.49 6.95 -25.28
C ALA A 499 18.59 6.37 -26.39
N GLN A 500 17.79 5.33 -26.09
CA GLN A 500 16.94 4.67 -27.10
C GLN A 500 15.52 5.29 -27.21
N ASN A 501 14.98 5.88 -26.14
CA ASN A 501 13.61 6.39 -26.10
C ASN A 501 13.49 7.82 -25.52
N GLY A 502 14.56 8.61 -25.55
CA GLY A 502 14.68 9.91 -24.88
C GLY A 502 13.56 10.90 -25.17
N TRP A 503 13.10 10.99 -26.42
CA TRP A 503 12.02 11.90 -26.82
C TRP A 503 10.70 11.61 -26.10
N LYS A 504 10.41 10.33 -25.75
CA LYS A 504 9.19 9.94 -25.03
C LYS A 504 9.20 10.46 -23.59
N ALA A 505 10.36 10.50 -22.96
CA ALA A 505 10.53 11.05 -21.61
C ALA A 505 10.33 12.57 -21.61
N VAL A 506 10.88 13.27 -22.60
CA VAL A 506 10.67 14.71 -22.81
C VAL A 506 9.18 14.98 -23.07
N ALA A 507 8.57 14.27 -24.02
CA ALA A 507 7.15 14.41 -24.35
C ALA A 507 6.23 14.26 -23.13
N PHE A 508 6.45 13.20 -22.34
CA PHE A 508 5.64 12.91 -21.16
C PHE A 508 5.77 13.98 -20.07
N THR A 509 7.00 14.46 -19.83
CA THR A 509 7.25 15.49 -18.81
C THR A 509 6.79 16.88 -19.24
N ARG A 510 6.68 17.17 -20.55
CA ARG A 510 6.08 18.43 -21.05
C ARG A 510 4.56 18.41 -21.02
N LEU A 511 3.94 17.26 -21.29
CA LEU A 511 2.49 17.10 -21.18
C LEU A 511 2.00 17.05 -19.73
N ILE A 512 2.85 16.56 -18.81
CA ILE A 512 2.51 16.39 -17.40
C ILE A 512 3.52 17.17 -16.53
N PRO A 513 3.21 18.42 -16.16
CA PRO A 513 4.12 19.29 -15.42
C PRO A 513 4.19 18.89 -13.93
N LEU A 514 4.70 17.69 -13.64
CA LEU A 514 4.93 17.20 -12.27
C LEU A 514 6.19 17.82 -11.63
N PHE A 515 7.09 18.35 -12.45
CA PHE A 515 8.39 18.85 -12.01
C PHE A 515 8.63 20.28 -12.51
N PRO A 516 9.41 21.09 -11.78
CA PRO A 516 9.74 22.46 -12.19
C PRO A 516 10.43 22.50 -13.56
N PHE A 517 9.93 23.38 -14.44
CA PHE A 517 10.38 23.52 -15.83
C PHE A 517 11.90 23.70 -15.96
N ASN A 518 12.48 24.62 -15.18
CA ASN A 518 13.90 24.94 -15.24
C ASN A 518 14.76 23.73 -14.84
N LEU A 519 14.38 23.03 -13.77
CA LEU A 519 15.13 21.87 -13.27
C LEU A 519 15.15 20.73 -14.28
N LEU A 520 14.02 20.47 -14.94
CA LEU A 520 13.92 19.46 -16.00
C LEU A 520 14.88 19.75 -17.15
N ASN A 521 15.03 21.01 -17.55
CA ASN A 521 15.89 21.39 -18.67
C ASN A 521 17.36 21.06 -18.40
N PHE A 522 17.86 21.41 -17.20
CA PHE A 522 19.21 21.04 -16.78
C PHE A 522 19.35 19.51 -16.61
N ALA A 523 18.36 18.84 -16.03
CA ALA A 523 18.37 17.40 -15.84
C ALA A 523 18.48 16.63 -17.17
N PHE A 524 17.71 17.04 -18.19
CA PHE A 524 17.81 16.43 -19.52
C PHE A 524 19.15 16.71 -20.21
N GLY A 525 19.76 17.88 -19.98
CA GLY A 525 21.09 18.21 -20.50
C GLY A 525 22.20 17.26 -20.02
N LEU A 526 22.03 16.70 -18.81
CA LEU A 526 22.94 15.73 -18.21
C LEU A 526 22.76 14.29 -18.73
N THR A 527 21.71 14.01 -19.51
CA THR A 527 21.44 12.67 -20.10
C THR A 527 21.98 12.54 -21.52
N LYS A 528 21.94 11.33 -22.11
CA LYS A 528 22.34 11.06 -23.51
C LYS A 528 21.32 11.44 -24.60
N ILE A 529 20.22 12.13 -24.27
CA ILE A 529 19.21 12.54 -25.26
C ILE A 529 19.83 13.47 -26.32
N SER A 530 19.59 13.24 -27.61
CA SER A 530 20.13 14.12 -28.65
C SER A 530 19.47 15.50 -28.61
N PHE A 531 20.25 16.55 -28.89
CA PHE A 531 19.74 17.93 -28.86
C PHE A 531 18.54 18.15 -29.81
N PRO A 532 18.53 17.64 -31.05
CA PRO A 532 17.37 17.80 -31.95
C PRO A 532 16.12 17.12 -31.40
N GLN A 533 16.25 15.91 -30.85
CA GLN A 533 15.12 15.19 -30.23
C GLN A 533 14.56 15.97 -29.03
N TYR A 534 15.43 16.56 -28.21
CA TYR A 534 15.02 17.37 -27.07
C TYR A 534 14.30 18.66 -27.51
N ALA A 535 14.85 19.40 -28.48
CA ALA A 535 14.30 20.66 -28.95
C ALA A 535 12.93 20.47 -29.61
N VAL A 536 12.82 19.51 -30.53
CA VAL A 536 11.57 19.21 -31.25
C VAL A 536 10.49 18.69 -30.29
N ALA A 537 10.83 17.74 -29.42
CA ALA A 537 9.87 17.23 -28.44
C ALA A 537 9.44 18.32 -27.46
N THR A 538 10.35 19.20 -27.04
CA THR A 538 10.02 20.31 -26.14
C THR A 538 9.06 21.30 -26.81
N PHE A 539 9.29 21.66 -28.07
CA PHE A 539 8.39 22.54 -28.83
C PHE A 539 6.99 21.94 -29.00
N ILE A 540 6.91 20.72 -29.54
CA ILE A 540 5.64 20.06 -29.88
C ILE A 540 4.79 19.78 -28.63
N PHE A 541 5.38 19.20 -27.60
CA PHE A 541 4.62 18.71 -26.44
C PHE A 541 4.34 19.78 -25.39
N MET A 542 4.97 20.95 -25.47
CA MET A 542 4.66 22.10 -24.62
C MET A 542 3.56 22.98 -25.23
N LEU A 543 3.43 22.99 -26.57
CA LEU A 543 2.48 23.84 -27.30
C LEU A 543 1.03 23.74 -26.79
N PRO A 544 0.43 22.54 -26.58
CA PRO A 544 -0.95 22.46 -26.07
C PRO A 544 -1.12 23.10 -24.69
N GLY A 545 -0.14 22.91 -23.79
CA GLY A 545 -0.15 23.51 -22.46
C GLY A 545 0.02 25.03 -22.51
N THR A 546 0.90 25.52 -23.38
CA THR A 546 1.12 26.96 -23.61
C THR A 546 -0.14 27.63 -24.16
N ILE A 547 -0.81 27.02 -25.15
CA ILE A 547 -2.09 27.50 -25.69
C ILE A 547 -3.13 27.59 -24.57
N ALA A 548 -3.31 26.50 -23.81
CA ALA A 548 -4.30 26.47 -22.73
C ALA A 548 -4.04 27.56 -21.69
N PHE A 549 -2.79 27.71 -21.27
CA PHE A 549 -2.41 28.64 -20.22
C PHE A 549 -2.52 30.10 -20.65
N ILE A 550 -2.08 30.45 -21.87
CA ILE A 550 -2.11 31.83 -22.36
C ILE A 550 -3.54 32.27 -22.68
N THR A 551 -4.33 31.41 -23.32
CA THR A 551 -5.76 31.69 -23.61
C THR A 551 -6.59 31.79 -22.32
N PHE A 552 -6.30 30.97 -21.31
CA PHE A 552 -6.90 31.09 -19.99
C PHE A 552 -6.48 32.40 -19.29
N SER A 553 -5.19 32.74 -19.31
CA SER A 553 -4.65 33.94 -18.66
C SER A 553 -5.16 35.24 -19.29
N SER A 554 -5.33 35.29 -20.61
CA SER A 554 -5.94 36.44 -21.29
C SER A 554 -7.41 36.65 -20.90
N SER A 555 -8.12 35.57 -20.58
CA SER A 555 -9.55 35.58 -20.23
C SER A 555 -9.80 35.89 -18.74
N LEU A 556 -8.86 35.53 -17.86
CA LEU A 556 -8.92 35.79 -16.42
C LEU A 556 -9.03 37.29 -16.09
N LEU A 557 -8.36 38.14 -16.87
CA LEU A 557 -8.46 39.60 -16.75
C LEU A 557 -9.82 40.17 -17.18
N GLY A 558 -10.53 39.49 -18.09
CA GLY A 558 -11.91 39.82 -18.47
C GLY A 558 -12.93 39.43 -17.39
N LEU A 559 -12.67 38.31 -16.70
CA LEU A 559 -13.47 37.80 -15.59
C LEU A 559 -13.42 38.70 -14.36
N LEU A 560 -12.24 39.26 -14.03
CA LEU A 560 -12.07 40.29 -12.99
C LEU A 560 -12.81 41.60 -13.32
N LYS A 561 -13.14 41.83 -14.60
CA LYS A 561 -13.95 42.96 -15.09
C LYS A 561 -15.42 42.59 -15.34
N GLY A 562 -15.87 41.42 -14.89
CA GLY A 562 -17.27 40.98 -14.95
C GLY A 562 -17.75 40.47 -16.31
N LYS A 563 -16.87 40.27 -17.30
CA LYS A 563 -17.22 39.72 -18.61
C LYS A 563 -16.67 38.30 -18.76
N VAL A 564 -17.56 37.31 -18.77
CA VAL A 564 -17.19 35.92 -19.05
C VAL A 564 -17.17 35.72 -20.56
N SER A 565 -15.98 35.58 -21.15
CA SER A 565 -15.80 35.41 -22.58
C SER A 565 -15.73 33.92 -22.97
N TRP A 566 -16.00 33.59 -24.24
CA TRP A 566 -16.02 32.19 -24.73
C TRP A 566 -14.65 31.50 -24.61
N GLU A 567 -13.57 32.28 -24.70
CA GLU A 567 -12.18 31.85 -24.58
C GLU A 567 -11.87 31.24 -23.20
N PHE A 568 -12.59 31.66 -22.15
CA PHE A 568 -12.47 31.08 -20.80
C PHE A 568 -12.90 29.60 -20.77
N PHE A 569 -14.03 29.29 -21.40
CA PHE A 569 -14.55 27.91 -21.47
C PHE A 569 -13.67 27.02 -22.35
N VAL A 570 -13.13 27.56 -23.45
CA VAL A 570 -12.16 26.86 -24.31
C VAL A 570 -10.88 26.54 -23.54
N GLY A 571 -10.34 27.49 -22.78
CA GLY A 571 -9.16 27.27 -21.94
C GLY A 571 -9.37 26.17 -20.89
N ILE A 572 -10.50 26.19 -20.17
CA ILE A 572 -10.85 25.14 -19.21
C ILE A 572 -11.02 23.78 -19.88
N ALA A 573 -11.75 23.71 -21.00
CA ALA A 573 -11.96 22.47 -21.74
C ALA A 573 -10.63 21.85 -22.21
N LEU A 574 -9.69 22.67 -22.67
CA LEU A 574 -8.37 22.22 -23.11
C LEU A 574 -7.52 21.72 -21.93
N ILE A 575 -7.53 22.41 -20.79
CA ILE A 575 -6.84 21.97 -19.56
C ILE A 575 -7.38 20.63 -19.08
N VAL A 576 -8.71 20.46 -19.06
CA VAL A 576 -9.36 19.19 -18.68
C VAL A 576 -9.00 18.09 -19.68
N ALA A 577 -9.04 18.36 -20.98
CA ALA A 577 -8.68 17.40 -22.02
C ALA A 577 -7.22 16.91 -21.86
N VAL A 578 -6.26 17.82 -21.73
CA VAL A 578 -4.83 17.50 -21.52
C VAL A 578 -4.62 16.73 -20.22
N SER A 579 -5.34 17.08 -19.15
CA SER A 579 -5.28 16.40 -17.85
C SER A 579 -5.87 14.98 -17.88
N LEU A 580 -6.75 14.67 -18.85
CA LEU A 580 -7.37 13.36 -19.04
C LEU A 580 -6.54 12.43 -19.94
N ILE A 581 -5.63 12.95 -20.78
CA ILE A 581 -4.75 12.15 -21.66
C ILE A 581 -3.99 11.06 -20.88
N PRO A 582 -3.38 11.31 -19.70
CA PRO A 582 -2.69 10.27 -18.93
C PRO A 582 -3.63 9.15 -18.48
N ARG A 583 -4.89 9.48 -18.17
CA ARG A 583 -5.91 8.49 -17.79
C ARG A 583 -6.34 7.68 -19.00
N LEU A 584 -6.51 8.31 -20.16
CA LEU A 584 -6.82 7.65 -21.44
C LEU A 584 -5.69 6.73 -21.91
N VAL A 585 -4.44 7.18 -21.86
CA VAL A 585 -3.26 6.37 -22.22
C VAL A 585 -3.07 5.20 -21.26
N LYS A 586 -3.24 5.44 -19.94
CA LYS A 586 -3.22 4.37 -18.93
C LYS A 586 -4.37 3.39 -19.13
N TRP A 587 -5.55 3.88 -19.50
CA TRP A 587 -6.72 3.06 -19.81
C TRP A 587 -6.49 2.20 -21.06
N TYR A 588 -5.91 2.77 -22.13
CA TYR A 588 -5.58 2.07 -23.36
C TYR A 588 -4.48 1.02 -23.18
N ARG A 589 -3.36 1.36 -22.52
CA ARG A 589 -2.30 0.39 -22.16
C ARG A 589 -2.78 -0.72 -21.23
N ASN A 590 -3.75 -0.42 -20.36
CA ASN A 590 -4.38 -1.42 -19.50
C ASN A 590 -5.42 -2.27 -20.23
N ARG A 591 -5.77 -1.95 -21.48
CA ARG A 591 -6.69 -2.74 -22.31
C ARG A 591 -5.97 -3.94 -22.95
N GLU A 592 -4.71 -3.79 -23.35
CA GLU A 592 -3.89 -4.86 -23.94
C GLU A 592 -3.28 -5.83 -22.91
N ARG A 593 -3.21 -5.45 -21.63
CA ARG A 593 -2.57 -6.25 -20.56
C ARG A 593 -3.55 -6.90 -19.58
N ARG A 594 -4.82 -7.05 -19.93
CA ARG A 594 -5.83 -7.62 -19.02
C ARG A 594 -6.13 -9.07 -19.40
N GLU A 595 -5.68 -9.99 -18.56
CA GLU A 595 -6.33 -11.28 -18.39
C GLU A 595 -7.82 -11.08 -18.01
N PRO A 596 -8.71 -11.99 -18.43
CA PRO A 596 -10.14 -11.86 -18.19
C PRO A 596 -10.44 -11.92 -16.70
N ARG A 597 -11.08 -10.85 -16.19
CA ARG A 597 -11.67 -10.85 -14.84
C ARG A 597 -12.90 -11.77 -14.83
N PRO A 598 -13.25 -12.38 -13.68
CA PRO A 598 -14.45 -13.18 -13.56
C PRO A 598 -15.68 -12.38 -13.99
N GLU A 599 -16.51 -12.96 -14.86
CA GLU A 599 -17.69 -12.29 -15.41
C GLU A 599 -18.65 -11.88 -14.30
N VAL A 600 -18.98 -10.59 -14.27
CA VAL A 600 -20.07 -10.06 -13.46
C VAL A 600 -21.36 -10.28 -14.28
N PRO A 601 -22.41 -10.93 -13.73
CA PRO A 601 -23.65 -11.16 -14.45
C PRO A 601 -24.19 -9.86 -15.05
N TRP A 602 -24.60 -9.91 -16.32
CA TRP A 602 -25.07 -8.74 -17.07
C TRP A 602 -26.18 -7.96 -16.36
N SER A 603 -27.05 -8.66 -15.61
CA SER A 603 -28.11 -8.06 -14.79
C SER A 603 -27.59 -7.14 -13.68
N LEU A 604 -26.50 -7.50 -13.01
CA LEU A 604 -25.89 -6.68 -11.96
C LEU A 604 -25.13 -5.49 -12.56
N ARG A 605 -24.50 -5.68 -13.72
CA ARG A 605 -23.81 -4.59 -14.42
C ARG A 605 -24.80 -3.54 -14.91
N ARG A 606 -25.92 -3.97 -15.50
CA ARG A 606 -27.00 -3.09 -15.97
C ARG A 606 -27.70 -2.40 -14.80
N SER A 607 -27.94 -3.08 -13.68
CA SER A 607 -28.56 -2.47 -12.49
C SER A 607 -27.65 -1.39 -11.89
N LEU A 608 -26.35 -1.64 -11.75
CA LEU A 608 -25.39 -0.66 -11.24
C LEU A 608 -25.27 0.57 -12.15
N GLN A 609 -25.30 0.37 -13.47
CA GLN A 609 -25.29 1.48 -14.44
C GLN A 609 -26.56 2.33 -14.35
N LEU A 610 -27.74 1.69 -14.31
CA LEU A 610 -29.02 2.41 -14.14
C LEU A 610 -29.11 3.15 -12.81
N LYS A 611 -28.60 2.55 -11.72
CA LYS A 611 -28.56 3.17 -10.39
C LYS A 611 -27.59 4.37 -10.34
N ALA A 612 -26.44 4.27 -11.01
CA ALA A 612 -25.51 5.38 -11.13
C ALA A 612 -26.10 6.54 -11.95
N ILE A 613 -26.81 6.23 -13.04
CA ILE A 613 -27.52 7.23 -13.86
C ILE A 613 -28.63 7.90 -13.05
N ALA A 614 -29.42 7.12 -12.30
CA ALA A 614 -30.48 7.66 -11.44
C ALA A 614 -29.92 8.56 -10.31
N ALA A 615 -28.82 8.16 -9.68
CA ALA A 615 -28.16 8.98 -8.66
C ALA A 615 -27.58 10.28 -9.24
N ALA A 616 -26.99 10.22 -10.43
CA ALA A 616 -26.50 11.40 -11.14
C ALA A 616 -27.65 12.34 -11.52
N ALA A 617 -28.77 11.81 -12.04
CA ALA A 617 -29.95 12.59 -12.36
C ALA A 617 -30.54 13.26 -11.09
N LEU A 618 -30.66 12.51 -9.99
CA LEU A 618 -31.16 13.05 -8.71
C LEU A 618 -30.26 14.18 -8.18
N ALA A 619 -28.93 14.03 -8.28
CA ALA A 619 -27.99 15.05 -7.86
C ALA A 619 -28.07 16.32 -8.74
N VAL A 620 -28.24 16.16 -10.05
CA VAL A 620 -28.44 17.29 -10.98
C VAL A 620 -29.76 18.00 -10.69
N THR A 621 -30.85 17.26 -10.46
CA THR A 621 -32.15 17.85 -10.10
C THR A 621 -32.11 18.55 -8.75
N ALA A 622 -31.42 17.98 -7.75
CA ALA A 622 -31.22 18.60 -6.45
C ALA A 622 -30.39 19.88 -6.55
N ALA A 623 -29.32 19.88 -7.36
CA ALA A 623 -28.52 21.07 -7.62
C ALA A 623 -29.31 22.15 -8.38
N ALA A 624 -30.16 21.75 -9.33
CA ALA A 624 -31.05 22.67 -10.05
C ALA A 624 -32.11 23.27 -9.12
N CYS A 625 -32.77 22.46 -8.28
CA CYS A 625 -33.70 22.94 -7.25
C CYS A 625 -33.00 23.86 -6.25
N TYR A 626 -31.80 23.52 -5.80
CA TYR A 626 -30.99 24.38 -4.94
C TYR A 626 -30.66 25.71 -5.61
N GLY A 627 -30.30 25.70 -6.90
CA GLY A 627 -30.07 26.91 -7.69
C GLY A 627 -31.34 27.76 -7.87
N VAL A 628 -32.50 27.13 -8.04
CA VAL A 628 -33.81 27.83 -8.07
C VAL A 628 -34.13 28.45 -6.71
N VAL A 629 -33.93 27.71 -5.62
CA VAL A 629 -34.12 28.20 -4.24
C VAL A 629 -33.18 29.37 -3.93
N LEU A 630 -31.91 29.31 -4.37
CA LEU A 630 -30.96 30.41 -4.23
C LEU A 630 -31.37 31.65 -5.04
N LYS A 631 -32.05 31.46 -6.18
CA LYS A 631 -32.53 32.55 -7.05
C LYS A 631 -33.76 33.26 -6.47
N TYR A 632 -34.58 32.56 -5.69
CA TYR A 632 -35.75 33.12 -4.97
C TYR A 632 -35.44 33.50 -3.51
N PHE A 633 -34.17 33.44 -3.11
CA PHE A 633 -33.69 33.57 -1.74
C PHE A 633 -34.03 34.93 -1.08
N TRP A 634 -34.20 36.01 -1.85
CA TRP A 634 -34.61 37.31 -1.32
C TRP A 634 -36.07 37.35 -0.84
N ALA A 635 -36.99 36.66 -1.54
CA ALA A 635 -38.38 36.53 -1.11
C ALA A 635 -38.50 35.57 0.10
N LEU A 636 -37.67 34.52 0.12
CA LEU A 636 -37.61 33.57 1.23
C LEU A 636 -36.96 34.18 2.48
N ASN A 637 -35.96 35.05 2.35
CA ASN A 637 -35.33 35.73 3.50
C ASN A 637 -36.27 36.71 4.19
N ALA A 638 -37.08 37.48 3.43
CA ALA A 638 -38.11 38.32 4.03
C ALA A 638 -39.17 37.50 4.77
N TYR A 639 -39.51 36.32 4.23
CA TYR A 639 -40.45 35.37 4.85
C TYR A 639 -39.84 34.69 6.10
N LEU A 640 -38.56 34.32 6.04
CA LEU A 640 -37.80 33.69 7.13
C LEU A 640 -37.54 34.65 8.29
N TYR A 641 -37.25 35.94 8.03
CA TYR A 641 -37.14 36.96 9.10
C TYR A 641 -38.45 37.11 9.87
N THR A 642 -39.58 37.06 9.17
CA THR A 642 -40.91 37.08 9.79
C THR A 642 -41.14 35.78 10.58
N LEU A 643 -40.70 34.64 10.05
CA LEU A 643 -40.82 33.33 10.69
C LEU A 643 -39.93 33.19 11.94
N GLU A 644 -38.72 33.74 11.92
CA GLU A 644 -37.73 33.69 12.99
C GLU A 644 -38.15 34.59 14.16
N PHE A 645 -38.69 35.78 13.87
CA PHE A 645 -39.31 36.65 14.87
C PHE A 645 -40.52 35.97 15.54
N ASN A 646 -41.36 35.30 14.76
CA ASN A 646 -42.52 34.55 15.25
C ASN A 646 -42.11 33.29 16.04
N LEU A 647 -41.07 32.58 15.63
CA LEU A 647 -40.54 31.41 16.34
C LEU A 647 -39.90 31.79 17.68
N LEU A 648 -39.21 32.94 17.77
CA LEU A 648 -38.67 33.46 19.02
C LEU A 648 -39.79 33.89 19.98
N PHE A 649 -40.85 34.53 19.47
CA PHE A 649 -42.04 34.88 20.25
C PHE A 649 -42.76 33.64 20.80
N VAL A 650 -42.90 32.60 19.99
CA VAL A 650 -43.52 31.32 20.34
C VAL A 650 -42.66 30.50 21.30
N ALA A 651 -41.34 30.45 21.10
CA ALA A 651 -40.42 29.75 22.00
C ALA A 651 -40.35 30.40 23.39
N HIS A 652 -40.53 31.73 23.49
CA HIS A 652 -40.60 32.44 24.76
C HIS A 652 -41.92 32.16 25.50
N ARG A 653 -43.06 32.17 24.81
CA ARG A 653 -44.40 31.91 25.40
C ARG A 653 -44.69 30.43 25.70
N LEU A 654 -44.11 29.49 24.95
CA LEU A 654 -44.27 28.05 25.19
C LEU A 654 -43.58 27.56 26.47
N ARG A 655 -42.60 28.30 26.99
CA ARG A 655 -41.93 27.97 28.25
C ARG A 655 -42.84 28.17 29.47
N ASP A 656 -43.82 29.08 29.37
CA ASP A 656 -44.71 29.48 30.46
C ASP A 656 -46.10 28.82 30.41
N GLY A 657 -46.34 27.88 29.47
CA GLY A 657 -47.56 27.08 29.44
C GLY A 657 -48.84 27.81 29.03
N ASP A 658 -48.77 29.05 28.55
CA ASP A 658 -49.92 29.82 28.08
C ASP A 658 -50.36 29.41 26.66
N LEU A 659 -51.03 28.25 26.59
CA LEU A 659 -51.58 27.70 25.35
C LEU A 659 -52.73 28.54 24.77
N ALA A 660 -53.38 29.39 25.58
CA ALA A 660 -54.49 30.22 25.13
C ALA A 660 -54.00 31.38 24.24
N GLY A 661 -52.90 32.03 24.62
CA GLY A 661 -52.28 33.09 23.81
C GLY A 661 -51.75 32.60 22.46
N PHE A 662 -51.28 31.35 22.38
CA PHE A 662 -50.81 30.74 21.12
C PHE A 662 -51.96 30.49 20.12
N VAL A 663 -53.15 30.12 20.61
CA VAL A 663 -54.33 29.89 19.77
C VAL A 663 -54.93 31.20 19.28
N GLU A 664 -54.98 32.23 20.13
CA GLU A 664 -55.40 33.57 19.70
C GLU A 664 -54.50 34.15 18.61
N TYR A 665 -53.18 33.92 18.70
CA TYR A 665 -52.21 34.37 17.72
C TYR A 665 -52.39 33.73 16.33
N LEU A 666 -52.83 32.46 16.27
CA LEU A 666 -53.03 31.74 15.00
C LEU A 666 -54.38 32.04 14.34
N LYS A 667 -55.36 32.53 15.11
CA LYS A 667 -56.76 32.76 14.70
C LYS A 667 -56.94 33.73 13.51
N PRO A 668 -56.15 34.81 13.35
CA PRO A 668 -56.25 35.71 12.21
C PRO A 668 -55.59 35.20 10.92
N MET A 669 -54.81 34.10 10.98
CA MET A 669 -54.07 33.57 9.82
C MET A 669 -54.95 32.65 8.97
N SER A 670 -54.68 32.57 7.66
CA SER A 670 -55.37 31.58 6.81
C SER A 670 -55.05 30.16 7.29
N SER A 671 -56.03 29.27 7.20
CA SER A 671 -55.94 27.87 7.63
C SER A 671 -54.73 27.13 7.03
N ALA A 672 -54.36 27.42 5.79
CA ALA A 672 -53.17 26.84 5.18
C ALA A 672 -51.85 27.34 5.82
N ARG A 673 -51.76 28.62 6.18
CA ARG A 673 -50.55 29.20 6.81
C ARG A 673 -50.38 28.72 8.25
N ALA A 674 -51.46 28.72 9.02
CA ALA A 674 -51.43 28.24 10.39
C ALA A 674 -51.04 26.75 10.46
N ALA A 675 -51.52 25.93 9.50
CA ALA A 675 -51.16 24.51 9.42
C ALA A 675 -49.67 24.29 9.08
N GLY A 676 -49.09 25.10 8.19
CA GLY A 676 -47.68 25.02 7.84
C GLY A 676 -46.74 25.33 9.00
N ILE A 677 -47.05 26.39 9.77
CA ILE A 677 -46.25 26.77 10.95
C ILE A 677 -46.32 25.68 12.03
N ALA A 678 -47.51 25.12 12.25
CA ALA A 678 -47.71 24.04 13.21
C ALA A 678 -46.92 22.76 12.84
N LEU A 679 -46.87 22.41 11.56
CA LEU A 679 -46.10 21.25 11.06
C LEU A 679 -44.59 21.39 11.33
N VAL A 680 -44.04 22.59 11.09
CA VAL A 680 -42.61 22.86 11.31
C VAL A 680 -42.28 22.78 12.80
N CYS A 681 -43.10 23.36 13.67
CA CYS A 681 -42.92 23.25 15.12
C CYS A 681 -42.98 21.79 15.60
N GLN A 682 -43.92 20.98 15.08
CA GLN A 682 -44.04 19.56 15.42
C GLN A 682 -42.83 18.76 14.94
N ALA A 683 -42.36 19.01 13.71
CA ALA A 683 -41.18 18.36 13.15
C ALA A 683 -39.92 18.70 13.94
N MET A 684 -39.73 19.97 14.31
CA MET A 684 -38.60 20.41 15.14
C MET A 684 -38.65 19.80 16.54
N HIS A 685 -39.84 19.73 17.17
CA HIS A 685 -40.00 19.10 18.48
C HIS A 685 -39.69 17.59 18.43
N THR A 686 -40.15 16.89 17.39
CA THR A 686 -39.90 15.45 17.20
C THR A 686 -38.42 15.15 16.95
N PHE A 687 -37.70 16.09 16.33
CA PHE A 687 -36.27 15.98 16.09
C PHE A 687 -35.44 16.32 17.35
N ALA A 688 -35.88 17.30 18.14
CA ALA A 688 -35.19 17.75 19.35
C ALA A 688 -35.40 16.83 20.57
N PHE A 689 -36.60 16.24 20.69
CA PHE A 689 -36.97 15.32 21.78
C PHE A 689 -37.58 14.04 21.21
N PRO A 690 -36.75 13.11 20.70
CA PRO A 690 -37.26 11.84 20.21
C PRO A 690 -37.99 11.12 21.36
N PHE A 691 -39.17 10.57 21.06
CA PHE A 691 -40.04 9.81 21.97
C PHE A 691 -40.99 10.60 22.90
N SER A 692 -41.15 11.93 22.73
CA SER A 692 -42.31 12.62 23.33
C SER A 692 -43.61 12.21 22.60
N PRO A 693 -44.72 11.88 23.30
CA PRO A 693 -45.99 11.63 22.62
C PRO A 693 -46.45 12.89 21.87
N LEU A 694 -46.99 12.73 20.65
CA LEU A 694 -47.61 13.82 19.91
C LEU A 694 -48.78 14.37 20.75
N ARG A 695 -48.59 15.52 21.39
CA ARG A 695 -49.67 16.17 22.14
C ARG A 695 -50.59 16.89 21.15
N THR A 696 -51.63 16.21 20.70
CA THR A 696 -52.79 16.88 20.09
C THR A 696 -53.61 17.51 21.21
N THR A 697 -53.40 18.79 21.50
CA THR A 697 -54.26 19.52 22.44
C THR A 697 -55.59 19.87 21.75
N ALA A 698 -56.66 20.04 22.54
CA ALA A 698 -58.00 20.40 22.02
C ALA A 698 -57.98 21.68 21.16
N ALA A 699 -57.03 22.57 21.43
CA ALA A 699 -56.69 23.76 20.64
C ALA A 699 -56.31 23.46 19.18
N PHE A 700 -55.57 22.38 18.94
CA PHE A 700 -55.07 21.99 17.62
C PHE A 700 -56.18 21.41 16.73
N ALA A 701 -57.12 20.67 17.34
CA ALA A 701 -58.31 20.15 16.66
C ALA A 701 -59.34 21.26 16.37
N ALA A 702 -59.45 22.26 17.25
CA ALA A 702 -60.35 23.41 17.09
C ALA A 702 -59.93 24.37 15.96
N ALA A 703 -58.63 24.48 15.66
CA ALA A 703 -58.11 25.42 14.66
C ALA A 703 -58.29 24.96 13.19
N PHE A 704 -58.46 23.65 12.92
CA PHE A 704 -58.42 23.10 11.56
C PHE A 704 -59.55 22.14 11.18
N GLY A 705 -60.49 21.87 12.10
CA GLY A 705 -61.54 20.88 11.89
C GLY A 705 -61.02 19.44 11.95
N THR A 706 -61.78 18.57 12.61
CA THR A 706 -61.41 17.19 12.93
C THR A 706 -61.09 16.26 11.74
N PRO A 707 -61.70 16.37 10.53
CA PRO A 707 -61.41 15.42 9.44
C PRO A 707 -60.12 15.76 8.66
N THR A 708 -59.89 17.05 8.40
CA THR A 708 -58.80 17.55 7.54
C THR A 708 -57.44 17.44 8.22
N GLY A 709 -57.35 17.71 9.52
CA GLY A 709 -56.12 17.55 10.28
C GLY A 709 -55.65 16.09 10.39
N LEU A 710 -56.60 15.16 10.59
CA LEU A 710 -56.31 13.73 10.68
C LEU A 710 -55.84 13.13 9.34
N ALA A 711 -56.50 13.48 8.23
CA ALA A 711 -56.09 13.04 6.89
C ALA A 711 -54.69 13.55 6.51
N TYR A 712 -54.36 14.78 6.89
CA TYR A 712 -53.08 15.41 6.55
C TYR A 712 -51.90 14.80 7.35
N VAL A 713 -52.08 14.56 8.65
CA VAL A 713 -51.07 13.91 9.50
C VAL A 713 -50.86 12.44 9.10
N GLY A 714 -51.93 11.73 8.73
CA GLY A 714 -51.85 10.35 8.23
C GLY A 714 -51.07 10.23 6.91
N CYS A 715 -51.34 11.13 5.94
CA CYS A 715 -50.66 11.12 4.64
C CYS A 715 -49.17 11.46 4.75
N ALA A 716 -48.79 12.43 5.59
CA ALA A 716 -47.38 12.77 5.81
C ALA A 716 -46.58 11.61 6.44
N GLY A 717 -47.18 10.90 7.40
CA GLY A 717 -46.60 9.69 7.99
C GLY A 717 -46.39 8.56 6.98
N LEU A 718 -47.35 8.35 6.07
CA LEU A 718 -47.26 7.36 5.00
C LEU A 718 -46.13 7.64 4.01
N VAL A 719 -45.92 8.90 3.62
CA VAL A 719 -44.87 9.29 2.66
C VAL A 719 -43.47 9.07 3.24
N VAL A 720 -43.24 9.48 4.49
CA VAL A 720 -41.95 9.30 5.18
C VAL A 720 -41.63 7.82 5.37
N THR A 721 -42.65 7.03 5.72
CA THR A 721 -42.53 5.58 5.87
C THR A 721 -42.22 4.89 4.53
N GLY A 722 -42.92 5.29 3.46
CA GLY A 722 -42.73 4.74 2.13
C GLY A 722 -41.33 4.99 1.56
N LEU A 723 -40.80 6.22 1.71
CA LEU A 723 -39.45 6.57 1.25
C LEU A 723 -38.36 5.81 2.02
N SER A 724 -38.53 5.66 3.33
CA SER A 724 -37.59 4.94 4.19
C SER A 724 -37.53 3.44 3.83
N ALA A 725 -38.68 2.81 3.54
CA ALA A 725 -38.76 1.42 3.09
C ALA A 725 -38.09 1.21 1.71
N LEU A 726 -38.24 2.17 0.79
CA LEU A 726 -37.69 2.10 -0.56
C LEU A 726 -36.16 2.20 -0.57
N LEU A 727 -35.60 3.12 0.24
CA LEU A 727 -34.16 3.27 0.48
C LEU A 727 -33.55 2.04 1.18
N GLY A 728 -34.24 1.49 2.19
CA GLY A 728 -33.81 0.28 2.89
C GLY A 728 -33.71 -0.93 1.95
N ARG A 729 -34.71 -1.12 1.08
CA ARG A 729 -34.71 -2.20 0.07
C ARG A 729 -33.59 -2.03 -0.96
N PHE A 730 -33.28 -0.80 -1.34
CA PHE A 730 -32.24 -0.47 -2.31
C PHE A 730 -30.82 -0.77 -1.80
N CYS A 731 -30.54 -0.44 -0.53
CA CYS A 731 -29.23 -0.64 0.10
C CYS A 731 -29.01 -2.10 0.53
N LEU A 732 -30.00 -2.74 1.15
CA LEU A 732 -29.85 -4.10 1.70
C LEU A 732 -29.88 -5.20 0.63
N GLY A 733 -30.58 -4.98 -0.49
CA GLY A 733 -30.68 -5.94 -1.60
C GLY A 733 -29.34 -6.23 -2.29
N ASP A 734 -28.43 -5.26 -2.34
CA ASP A 734 -27.14 -5.38 -3.04
C ASP A 734 -25.98 -5.78 -2.09
N LEU A 735 -26.09 -5.44 -0.80
CA LEU A 735 -25.05 -5.76 0.20
C LEU A 735 -25.06 -7.23 0.62
N ALA A 736 -26.23 -7.87 0.65
CA ALA A 736 -26.35 -9.27 1.06
C ALA A 736 -25.60 -10.24 0.13
N PRO A 737 -25.75 -10.19 -1.22
CA PRO A 737 -25.00 -11.05 -2.13
C PRO A 737 -23.47 -10.88 -2.03
N LEU A 738 -22.99 -9.64 -1.81
CA LEU A 738 -21.56 -9.34 -1.61
C LEU A 738 -21.03 -9.95 -0.31
N HIS A 739 -21.82 -9.89 0.78
CA HIS A 739 -21.48 -10.51 2.05
C HIS A 739 -21.41 -12.04 1.96
N TYR A 740 -22.33 -12.68 1.23
CA TYR A 740 -22.33 -14.13 1.00
C TYR A 740 -21.16 -14.58 0.11
N ARG A 741 -20.80 -13.81 -0.93
CA ARG A 741 -19.67 -14.10 -1.83
C ARG A 741 -18.32 -14.00 -1.11
N HIS A 742 -18.17 -13.08 -0.15
CA HIS A 742 -16.98 -12.98 0.71
C HIS A 742 -16.84 -14.17 1.68
N ARG A 743 -17.93 -14.90 1.96
CA ARG A 743 -17.93 -16.07 2.86
C ARG A 743 -18.03 -17.41 2.13
N GLY A 744 -18.04 -17.43 0.80
CA GLY A 744 -18.09 -18.67 0.00
C GLY A 744 -19.40 -19.45 0.10
N LEU A 745 -20.50 -18.84 0.56
CA LEU A 745 -21.79 -19.51 0.71
C LEU A 745 -22.70 -19.17 -0.49
N ALA A 746 -23.29 -20.20 -1.12
CA ALA A 746 -24.30 -19.99 -2.15
C ALA A 746 -25.61 -19.47 -1.53
N PRO A 747 -26.24 -18.41 -2.07
CA PRO A 747 -27.47 -17.87 -1.53
C PRO A 747 -28.61 -18.89 -1.69
N ARG A 748 -29.08 -19.47 -0.57
CA ARG A 748 -30.31 -20.28 -0.55
C ARG A 748 -31.51 -19.33 -0.62
N THR A 749 -31.95 -19.04 -1.85
CA THR A 749 -33.13 -18.26 -2.26
C THR A 749 -33.26 -16.80 -1.78
N PRO A 750 -33.74 -15.88 -2.64
CA PRO A 750 -34.09 -14.53 -2.21
C PRO A 750 -35.25 -14.58 -1.21
N PRO A 751 -35.28 -13.68 -0.19
CA PRO A 751 -36.37 -13.65 0.77
C PRO A 751 -37.69 -13.37 0.03
N PRO A 752 -38.79 -14.04 0.41
CA PRO A 752 -40.07 -13.85 -0.26
C PRO A 752 -40.55 -12.40 -0.07
N ALA A 753 -41.13 -11.82 -1.11
CA ALA A 753 -41.47 -10.40 -1.15
C ALA A 753 -42.31 -9.96 0.06
N TRP A 754 -43.25 -10.79 0.51
CA TRP A 754 -44.11 -10.50 1.65
C TRP A 754 -43.32 -10.26 2.95
N ALA A 755 -42.20 -10.95 3.18
CA ALA A 755 -41.39 -10.76 4.38
C ALA A 755 -40.70 -9.38 4.42
N VAL A 756 -40.35 -8.85 3.25
CA VAL A 756 -39.77 -7.50 3.09
C VAL A 756 -40.85 -6.43 3.29
N TRP A 757 -42.07 -6.69 2.84
CA TRP A 757 -43.22 -5.81 3.07
C TRP A 757 -43.67 -5.78 4.53
N CYS A 758 -43.76 -6.93 5.20
CA CYS A 758 -44.09 -7.00 6.63
C CYS A 758 -43.06 -6.29 7.51
N ALA A 759 -41.77 -6.37 7.19
CA ALA A 759 -40.74 -5.65 7.92
C ALA A 759 -40.84 -4.12 7.74
N GLY A 760 -41.19 -3.66 6.54
CA GLY A 760 -41.49 -2.23 6.29
C GLY A 760 -42.71 -1.75 7.07
N ALA A 761 -43.76 -2.58 7.18
CA ALA A 761 -44.94 -2.29 7.99
C ALA A 761 -44.64 -2.28 9.50
N MET A 762 -43.80 -3.19 9.99
CA MET A 762 -43.41 -3.23 11.41
C MET A 762 -42.50 -2.07 11.82
N ALA A 763 -41.64 -1.58 10.91
CA ALA A 763 -40.82 -0.40 11.14
C ALA A 763 -41.66 0.91 11.20
N ALA A 764 -42.92 0.86 10.76
CA ALA A 764 -43.86 1.97 10.82
C ALA A 764 -44.65 2.05 12.15
N ILE A 765 -44.55 1.01 13.00
CA ILE A 765 -45.22 0.98 14.31
C ILE A 765 -44.40 1.83 15.30
N PRO A 766 -44.96 2.90 15.88
CA PRO A 766 -44.24 3.75 16.82
C PRO A 766 -43.73 2.94 18.02
N GLY A 767 -42.41 2.98 18.26
CA GLY A 767 -41.76 2.25 19.36
C GLY A 767 -41.10 0.92 18.99
N PHE A 768 -41.19 0.45 17.73
CA PHE A 768 -40.47 -0.75 17.29
C PHE A 768 -39.06 -0.40 16.75
N PRO A 769 -37.95 -0.92 17.33
CA PRO A 769 -36.60 -0.62 16.88
C PRO A 769 -36.30 -1.16 15.47
N LEU A 770 -35.68 -0.35 14.61
CA LEU A 770 -35.09 -0.78 13.31
C LEU A 770 -34.19 -2.02 13.44
N LEU A 771 -33.53 -2.16 14.58
CA LEU A 771 -32.68 -3.30 14.94
C LEU A 771 -33.50 -4.59 15.13
N LEU A 772 -34.72 -4.52 15.68
CA LEU A 772 -35.61 -5.68 15.80
C LEU A 772 -36.18 -6.10 14.45
N CYS A 773 -36.50 -5.17 13.54
CA CYS A 773 -36.89 -5.51 12.16
C CYS A 773 -35.75 -6.18 11.37
N GLY A 774 -34.51 -5.68 11.54
CA GLY A 774 -33.30 -6.30 10.96
C GLY A 774 -33.00 -7.68 11.56
N LEU A 775 -33.22 -7.87 12.87
CA LEU A 775 -33.08 -9.15 13.56
C LEU A 775 -34.21 -10.13 13.23
N TRP A 776 -35.42 -9.67 12.92
CA TRP A 776 -36.55 -10.54 12.54
C TRP A 776 -36.38 -11.09 11.12
N ILE A 777 -35.89 -10.27 10.19
CA ILE A 777 -35.47 -10.73 8.85
C ILE A 777 -34.22 -11.63 8.94
N GLY A 778 -33.27 -11.28 9.81
CA GLY A 778 -32.06 -12.08 10.07
C GLY A 778 -32.32 -13.35 10.89
N GLY A 779 -33.42 -13.43 11.63
CA GLY A 779 -33.77 -14.48 12.58
C GLY A 779 -34.07 -15.82 11.93
N PHE A 780 -34.41 -15.82 10.64
CA PHE A 780 -34.50 -17.06 9.87
C PHE A 780 -33.14 -17.61 9.43
N ARG A 781 -32.01 -16.90 9.64
CA ARG A 781 -30.71 -17.25 9.02
C ARG A 781 -29.46 -16.97 9.86
N ILE A 782 -29.55 -16.47 11.11
CA ILE A 782 -28.40 -16.23 12.00
C ILE A 782 -28.43 -17.21 13.18
N GLN A 783 -27.30 -17.89 13.46
CA GLN A 783 -27.20 -18.82 14.59
C GLN A 783 -27.39 -18.09 15.94
N PRO A 784 -28.19 -18.65 16.88
CA PRO A 784 -28.68 -17.96 18.07
C PRO A 784 -27.60 -17.36 18.97
N GLY A 785 -26.43 -17.99 19.09
CA GLY A 785 -25.33 -17.51 19.94
C GLY A 785 -24.72 -16.16 19.49
N ARG A 786 -24.76 -15.84 18.19
CA ARG A 786 -24.27 -14.55 17.68
C ARG A 786 -25.29 -13.42 17.85
N SER A 787 -26.57 -13.79 17.84
CA SER A 787 -27.67 -12.86 18.13
C SER A 787 -27.60 -12.40 19.59
N VAL A 788 -27.33 -13.32 20.53
CA VAL A 788 -27.17 -12.99 21.95
C VAL A 788 -26.01 -12.02 22.18
N ALA A 789 -24.84 -12.27 21.61
CA ALA A 789 -23.67 -11.40 21.78
C ALA A 789 -23.89 -9.96 21.23
N ALA A 790 -24.60 -9.82 20.12
CA ALA A 790 -24.95 -8.51 19.56
C ALA A 790 -25.98 -7.77 20.43
N ILE A 791 -26.94 -8.50 21.02
CA ILE A 791 -27.92 -7.96 21.98
C ILE A 791 -27.21 -7.48 23.25
N THR A 792 -26.28 -8.28 23.79
CA THR A 792 -25.50 -7.90 24.98
C THR A 792 -24.62 -6.67 24.71
N ALA A 793 -23.96 -6.61 23.55
CA ALA A 793 -23.13 -5.45 23.18
C ALA A 793 -23.97 -4.17 22.99
N GLY A 794 -25.15 -4.27 22.38
CA GLY A 794 -26.07 -3.13 22.23
C GLY A 794 -26.62 -2.63 23.57
N LEU A 795 -26.94 -3.55 24.49
CA LEU A 795 -27.37 -3.21 25.86
C LEU A 795 -26.25 -2.54 26.66
N VAL A 796 -25.01 -3.01 26.57
CA VAL A 796 -23.84 -2.42 27.24
C VAL A 796 -23.55 -1.01 26.72
N VAL A 797 -23.57 -0.80 25.39
CA VAL A 797 -23.40 0.53 24.80
C VAL A 797 -24.53 1.48 25.24
N ARG A 798 -25.76 0.98 25.32
CA ARG A 798 -26.91 1.77 25.79
C ARG A 798 -26.78 2.13 27.27
N MET A 799 -26.38 1.19 28.11
CA MET A 799 -26.15 1.40 29.55
C MET A 799 -25.05 2.43 29.80
N LEU A 800 -23.96 2.37 29.04
CA LEU A 800 -22.85 3.34 29.09
C LEU A 800 -23.28 4.73 28.60
N LEU A 801 -24.13 4.83 27.58
CA LEU A 801 -24.66 6.10 27.08
C LEU A 801 -25.70 6.71 28.03
N SER A 802 -26.50 5.90 28.73
CA SER A 802 -27.44 6.39 29.75
C SER A 802 -26.78 6.79 31.06
N LEU A 803 -25.63 6.19 31.42
CA LEU A 803 -24.80 6.61 32.56
C LEU A 803 -24.03 7.90 32.28
N ALA A 804 -23.81 8.25 31.00
CA ALA A 804 -23.17 9.50 30.59
C ALA A 804 -24.15 10.69 30.50
N ALA A 805 -25.45 10.45 30.69
CA ALA A 805 -26.53 11.44 30.56
C ALA A 805 -27.25 11.75 31.88
N TYR A 806 -26.71 11.26 33.01
CA TYR A 806 -27.12 11.62 34.37
C TYR A 806 -26.04 12.43 35.07
#